data_AF-A0A5C6DNI7-F1
#
_entry.id   AF-A0A5C6DNI7-F1
#
_cell.length_a   1.000
_cell.length_b   1.000
_cell.length_c   1.000
_cell.angle_alpha   90.00
_cell.angle_beta   90.00
_cell.angle_gamma   90.00
#
_symmetry.space_group_name_H-M   'P 1'
#
loop_
_entity.id
_entity.type
_entity.pdbx_description
1 polymer ?
#
loop_
_entity_poly.entity_id
_entity_poly.type
_entity_poly.pdbx_seq_one_letter_code
_entity_poly.pdbx_strand_id
1 'polypeptide(L)'
;MQIFRNVWVLFLGLSIIVTSQTTARCDDFDFESLQSDILKTIDQVRPAVVRISGGSAFSGVIVSADGHVLSAAHAITPGKRYQITLPDGRRFRGVGKGTNSKADCALVKILDPGDDLPYAPMGDSSSLVPNQPCVGLSYPGGQRAGSEPVVRFGRFISISRSRGMLQTSVLMEPGDSGGPVFDLNGCVIGIRSRIGRSMDQNYEVPVDVYREFWSELNREKSFIRSGSDALEQGVRYAAVRQRRGNGEGNGLAILSVSDGSLASKAGLNRNDIILRVYGRRLQSMSDLREALEEAWDDGVESIKVQVKRSNESLDLEIDFGEASEVAPKVALPENDRPAVPAPQGFRELNGLAGQLADLESKLDDACITITSEFGEDESRTITGTRIRGTRWVVSKDSVVGQNPTAEVDGDSFPLNIVERDTENDLVLLEAPDVQSVGIDLDAVISETFVGTFLLTPDDDGAGLVSVVGSSTFRSQKESRRAVLGVVPSTYEDNQGAHLDEVNDDGAAKRAGLLVGDVVTKMDDTIIRTQNDMRRFLSQVGPDAVVMTTLRRDDEELTKRVKLESNSSRASHVADRMDKSSRRVGFREVFPHDADLKPSDCGGPLFDLTGEFVGLNIARYSRVRSFALPASELKEFVQQAASKASSTNE
;
A
#
# COMPACT_ATOMS: atom_id res chain seq x y z
N MET A 1 59.59 -71.44 8.71
CA MET A 1 60.76 -71.01 9.49
C MET A 1 61.31 -69.74 8.84
N GLN A 2 61.41 -68.63 9.61
CA GLN A 2 62.12 -67.37 9.31
C GLN A 2 61.74 -66.59 8.02
N ILE A 3 61.16 -65.38 8.17
CA ILE A 3 61.83 -64.05 8.19
C ILE A 3 62.64 -63.76 6.92
N PHE A 4 62.26 -62.72 6.16
CA PHE A 4 63.11 -61.64 5.59
C PHE A 4 62.16 -60.64 4.86
N ARG A 5 61.93 -59.41 5.34
CA ARG A 5 62.74 -58.16 5.31
C ARG A 5 63.12 -57.66 3.91
N ASN A 6 62.47 -56.54 3.55
CA ASN A 6 62.93 -55.36 2.80
C ASN A 6 63.38 -55.54 1.33
N VAL A 7 62.87 -54.69 0.43
CA VAL A 7 63.57 -53.48 -0.05
C VAL A 7 62.63 -52.68 -0.96
N TRP A 8 62.69 -51.36 -0.78
CA TRP A 8 61.99 -50.31 -1.51
C TRP A 8 62.52 -50.15 -2.95
N VAL A 9 61.63 -49.94 -3.91
CA VAL A 9 61.96 -49.21 -5.14
C VAL A 9 61.00 -48.03 -5.24
N LEU A 10 61.56 -46.83 -5.10
CA LEU A 10 60.90 -45.56 -5.41
C LEU A 10 60.57 -45.52 -6.91
N PHE A 11 59.29 -45.36 -7.24
CA PHE A 11 58.88 -44.74 -8.50
C PHE A 11 58.30 -43.36 -8.18
N LEU A 12 59.03 -42.31 -8.58
CA LEU A 12 58.50 -40.95 -8.66
C LEU A 12 57.47 -40.92 -9.80
N GLY A 13 56.21 -41.16 -9.46
CA GLY A 13 55.06 -40.80 -10.28
C GLY A 13 54.52 -39.47 -9.80
N LEU A 14 54.89 -38.38 -10.48
CA LEU A 14 54.28 -37.07 -10.28
C LEU A 14 52.83 -37.13 -10.78
N SER A 15 51.90 -37.57 -9.93
CA SER A 15 50.48 -37.45 -10.21
C SER A 15 50.08 -36.00 -9.96
N ILE A 16 49.95 -35.23 -11.03
CA ILE A 16 49.18 -33.99 -11.01
C ILE A 16 47.74 -34.43 -10.73
N ILE A 17 47.34 -34.35 -9.47
CA ILE A 17 45.92 -34.37 -9.12
C ILE A 17 45.38 -33.03 -9.62
N VAL A 18 44.86 -33.03 -10.85
CA VAL A 18 43.86 -32.04 -11.24
C VAL A 18 42.65 -32.38 -10.37
N THR A 19 42.58 -31.78 -9.18
CA THR A 19 41.29 -31.63 -8.52
C THR A 19 40.47 -30.78 -9.47
N SER A 20 39.64 -31.42 -10.29
CA SER A 20 38.45 -30.79 -10.81
C SER A 20 37.65 -30.37 -9.58
N GLN A 21 37.90 -29.15 -9.10
CA GLN A 21 36.85 -28.40 -8.47
C GLN A 21 35.83 -28.21 -9.57
N THR A 22 34.93 -29.18 -9.69
CA THR A 22 33.62 -28.93 -10.26
C THR A 22 33.03 -27.89 -9.34
N THR A 23 33.20 -26.62 -9.72
CA THR A 23 32.34 -25.54 -9.26
C THR A 23 30.93 -26.06 -9.48
N ALA A 24 30.24 -26.39 -8.38
CA ALA A 24 28.82 -26.63 -8.44
C ALA A 24 28.21 -25.37 -9.05
N ARG A 25 27.79 -25.48 -10.31
CA ARG A 25 26.92 -24.52 -10.96
C ARG A 25 25.71 -24.42 -10.03
N CYS A 26 25.26 -23.20 -9.75
CA CYS A 26 24.01 -22.94 -9.05
C CYS A 26 22.96 -23.88 -9.64
N ASP A 27 22.28 -24.67 -8.83
CA ASP A 27 21.02 -25.26 -9.28
C ASP A 27 20.15 -24.05 -9.66
N ASP A 28 19.87 -23.85 -10.95
CA ASP A 28 19.12 -22.71 -11.44
C ASP A 28 17.80 -22.65 -10.67
N PHE A 29 17.55 -21.54 -9.97
CA PHE A 29 16.32 -21.35 -9.22
C PHE A 29 15.13 -21.52 -10.18
N ASP A 30 14.23 -22.46 -9.87
CA ASP A 30 13.15 -22.83 -10.78
C ASP A 30 12.02 -21.78 -10.77
N PHE A 31 12.20 -20.73 -11.56
CA PHE A 31 11.23 -19.65 -11.75
C PHE A 31 9.93 -20.13 -12.40
N GLU A 32 9.99 -21.14 -13.27
CA GLU A 32 8.81 -21.68 -13.94
C GLU A 32 7.90 -22.38 -12.94
N SER A 33 8.48 -23.23 -12.07
CA SER A 33 7.73 -23.86 -10.99
C SER A 33 7.17 -22.83 -10.00
N LEU A 34 7.97 -21.83 -9.62
CA LEU A 34 7.50 -20.77 -8.72
C LEU A 34 6.32 -19.99 -9.34
N GLN A 35 6.43 -19.60 -10.61
CA GLN A 35 5.37 -18.90 -11.32
C GLN A 35 4.11 -19.77 -11.39
N SER A 36 4.25 -21.05 -11.75
CA SER A 36 3.13 -22.00 -11.79
C SER A 36 2.42 -22.10 -10.43
N ASP A 37 3.17 -22.19 -9.33
CA ASP A 37 2.60 -22.23 -7.98
C ASP A 37 1.90 -20.92 -7.60
N ILE A 38 2.46 -19.77 -8.00
CA ILE A 38 1.82 -18.44 -7.81
C ILE A 38 0.50 -18.37 -8.56
N LEU A 39 0.48 -18.70 -9.86
CA LEU A 39 -0.72 -18.65 -10.70
C LEU A 39 -1.83 -19.55 -10.14
N LYS A 40 -1.47 -20.79 -9.78
CA LYS A 40 -2.38 -21.74 -9.15
C LYS A 40 -2.95 -21.21 -7.82
N THR A 41 -2.08 -20.63 -6.99
CA THR A 41 -2.48 -20.04 -5.70
C THR A 41 -3.46 -18.90 -5.91
N ILE A 42 -3.17 -17.98 -6.85
CA ILE A 42 -4.04 -16.85 -7.17
C ILE A 42 -5.43 -17.34 -7.59
N ASP A 43 -5.51 -18.29 -8.52
CA ASP A 43 -6.79 -18.83 -8.97
C ASP A 43 -7.59 -19.51 -7.86
N GLN A 44 -6.90 -20.22 -6.97
CA GLN A 44 -7.51 -20.86 -5.81
C GLN A 44 -8.10 -19.84 -4.81
N VAL A 45 -7.35 -18.78 -4.47
CA VAL A 45 -7.72 -17.90 -3.34
C VAL A 45 -8.47 -16.64 -3.74
N ARG A 46 -8.32 -16.17 -4.99
CA ARG A 46 -8.94 -14.94 -5.50
C ARG A 46 -10.44 -14.86 -5.21
N PRO A 47 -11.26 -15.92 -5.41
CA PRO A 47 -12.70 -15.87 -5.14
C PRO A 47 -13.08 -15.50 -3.70
N ALA A 48 -12.23 -15.81 -2.71
CA ALA A 48 -12.47 -15.53 -1.30
C ALA A 48 -12.09 -14.10 -0.88
N VAL A 49 -11.41 -13.34 -1.74
CA VAL A 49 -10.93 -11.98 -1.43
C VAL A 49 -11.99 -10.95 -1.80
N VAL A 50 -12.45 -10.21 -0.81
CA VAL A 50 -13.64 -9.36 -0.94
C VAL A 50 -13.34 -7.89 -0.73
N ARG A 51 -14.09 -7.06 -1.47
CA ARG A 51 -14.14 -5.62 -1.26
C ARG A 51 -15.25 -5.29 -0.27
N ILE A 52 -14.92 -4.61 0.81
CA ILE A 52 -15.87 -4.21 1.85
C ILE A 52 -16.12 -2.70 1.74
N SER A 53 -17.38 -2.30 1.80
CA SER A 53 -17.78 -0.89 1.68
C SER A 53 -18.84 -0.49 2.71
N GLY A 54 -18.61 0.63 3.39
CA GLY A 54 -19.49 1.22 4.40
C GLY A 54 -19.11 2.67 4.71
N GLY A 55 -18.51 3.34 3.72
CA GLY A 55 -17.70 4.55 3.85
C GLY A 55 -16.61 4.50 2.78
N SER A 56 -15.34 4.69 3.16
CA SER A 56 -14.20 4.28 2.33
C SER A 56 -14.22 2.76 2.08
N ALA A 57 -13.73 2.34 0.91
CA ALA A 57 -13.57 0.92 0.60
C ALA A 57 -12.27 0.39 1.20
N PHE A 58 -12.29 -0.88 1.61
CA PHE A 58 -11.14 -1.63 2.12
C PHE A 58 -11.33 -3.12 1.79
N SER A 59 -10.36 -3.94 2.21
CA SER A 59 -10.25 -5.33 1.80
C SER A 59 -10.61 -6.32 2.93
N GLY A 60 -10.90 -7.56 2.56
CA GLY A 60 -11.13 -8.66 3.50
C GLY A 60 -10.99 -10.02 2.82
N VAL A 61 -10.97 -11.08 3.63
CA VAL A 61 -10.96 -12.47 3.13
C VAL A 61 -12.00 -13.32 3.86
N ILE A 62 -12.79 -14.07 3.10
CA ILE A 62 -13.75 -15.03 3.64
C ILE A 62 -12.98 -16.28 4.07
N VAL A 63 -13.16 -16.74 5.32
CA VAL A 63 -12.41 -17.88 5.90
C VAL A 63 -13.29 -19.05 6.36
N SER A 64 -14.57 -19.02 6.02
CA SER A 64 -15.50 -20.11 6.33
C SER A 64 -16.71 -20.06 5.41
N ALA A 65 -17.34 -21.20 5.13
CA ALA A 65 -18.63 -21.29 4.45
C ALA A 65 -19.74 -20.47 5.15
N ASP A 66 -19.68 -20.38 6.48
CA ASP A 66 -20.60 -19.55 7.27
C ASP A 66 -20.42 -18.04 7.02
N GLY A 67 -19.40 -17.59 6.28
CA GLY A 67 -19.25 -16.19 5.90
C GLY A 67 -18.57 -15.30 6.94
N HIS A 68 -17.66 -15.86 7.74
CA HIS A 68 -16.68 -15.09 8.51
C HIS A 68 -15.65 -14.44 7.59
N VAL A 69 -15.44 -13.14 7.75
CA VAL A 69 -14.52 -12.33 6.94
C VAL A 69 -13.51 -11.64 7.83
N LEU A 70 -12.22 -11.94 7.64
CA LEU A 70 -11.13 -11.28 8.36
C LEU A 70 -10.84 -9.90 7.73
N SER A 71 -10.56 -8.90 8.56
CA SER A 71 -10.16 -7.56 8.12
C SER A 71 -9.41 -6.81 9.23
N ALA A 72 -8.97 -5.58 8.96
CA ALA A 72 -8.22 -4.77 9.92
C ALA A 72 -9.15 -3.97 10.85
N ALA A 73 -8.76 -3.81 12.13
CA ALA A 73 -9.59 -3.14 13.14
C ALA A 73 -9.86 -1.67 12.83
N HIS A 74 -8.87 -0.94 12.31
CA HIS A 74 -9.05 0.47 11.96
C HIS A 74 -10.05 0.72 10.81
N ALA A 75 -10.47 -0.33 10.08
CA ALA A 75 -11.48 -0.25 9.02
C ALA A 75 -12.89 -0.65 9.47
N ILE A 76 -13.00 -1.37 10.60
CA ILE A 76 -14.25 -1.98 11.06
C ILE A 76 -14.80 -1.29 12.31
N THR A 77 -16.12 -1.12 12.32
CA THR A 77 -16.90 -0.67 13.48
C THR A 77 -17.87 -1.80 13.87
N PRO A 78 -17.81 -2.32 15.11
CA PRO A 78 -18.78 -3.30 15.59
C PRO A 78 -20.24 -2.83 15.42
N GLY A 79 -21.14 -3.75 15.05
CA GLY A 79 -22.56 -3.49 14.81
C GLY A 79 -22.88 -2.73 13.53
N LYS A 80 -21.89 -2.11 12.87
CA LYS A 80 -22.08 -1.40 11.61
C LYS A 80 -22.31 -2.39 10.46
N ARG A 81 -23.23 -2.05 9.56
CA ARG A 81 -23.48 -2.83 8.35
C ARG A 81 -22.54 -2.42 7.21
N TYR A 82 -22.10 -3.42 6.46
CA TYR A 82 -21.22 -3.27 5.31
C TYR A 82 -21.80 -3.99 4.10
N GLN A 83 -21.50 -3.48 2.91
CA GLN A 83 -21.68 -4.21 1.66
C GLN A 83 -20.36 -4.89 1.30
N ILE A 84 -20.40 -6.22 1.19
CA ILE A 84 -19.29 -7.08 0.80
C ILE A 84 -19.50 -7.46 -0.66
N THR A 85 -18.50 -7.24 -1.51
CA THR A 85 -18.55 -7.53 -2.95
C THR A 85 -17.45 -8.54 -3.29
N LEU A 86 -17.82 -9.66 -3.89
CA LEU A 86 -16.90 -10.70 -4.36
C LEU A 86 -16.35 -10.32 -5.76
N PRO A 87 -15.25 -10.97 -6.20
CA PRO A 87 -14.69 -10.75 -7.55
C PRO A 87 -15.69 -11.09 -8.67
N ASP A 88 -16.57 -12.07 -8.45
CA ASP A 88 -17.63 -12.46 -9.39
C ASP A 88 -18.79 -11.45 -9.49
N GLY A 89 -18.72 -10.37 -8.71
CA GLY A 89 -19.73 -9.31 -8.66
C GLY A 89 -20.89 -9.55 -7.69
N ARG A 90 -20.99 -10.73 -7.06
CA ARG A 90 -22.00 -10.99 -6.02
C ARG A 90 -21.83 -10.03 -4.85
N ARG A 91 -22.96 -9.59 -4.28
CA ARG A 91 -23.01 -8.62 -3.20
C ARG A 91 -23.77 -9.17 -2.01
N PHE A 92 -23.12 -9.11 -0.85
CA PHE A 92 -23.66 -9.59 0.41
C PHE A 92 -23.74 -8.45 1.43
N ARG A 93 -24.70 -8.56 2.35
CA ARG A 93 -24.72 -7.72 3.55
C ARG A 93 -23.90 -8.40 4.63
N GLY A 94 -23.01 -7.64 5.23
CA GLY A 94 -22.25 -8.05 6.41
C GLY A 94 -22.48 -7.12 7.59
N VAL A 95 -22.18 -7.61 8.79
CA VAL A 95 -22.14 -6.82 10.03
C VAL A 95 -20.75 -6.90 10.63
N GLY A 96 -20.20 -5.76 11.05
CA GLY A 96 -18.96 -5.73 11.83
C GLY A 96 -19.17 -6.41 13.16
N LYS A 97 -18.34 -7.41 13.47
CA LYS A 97 -18.35 -8.14 14.74
C LYS A 97 -17.32 -7.49 15.68
N GLY A 98 -16.35 -8.24 16.15
CA GLY A 98 -15.40 -7.77 17.15
C GLY A 98 -14.20 -7.09 16.51
N THR A 99 -13.61 -6.15 17.24
CA THR A 99 -12.38 -5.47 16.82
C THR A 99 -11.38 -5.37 17.97
N ASN A 100 -10.11 -5.56 17.66
CA ASN A 100 -9.00 -5.33 18.57
C ASN A 100 -8.06 -4.28 17.99
N SER A 101 -8.10 -3.06 18.54
CA SER A 101 -7.29 -1.94 18.03
C SER A 101 -5.80 -2.07 18.34
N LYS A 102 -5.41 -2.90 19.31
CA LYS A 102 -3.99 -3.10 19.69
C LYS A 102 -3.30 -4.05 18.71
N ALA A 103 -3.95 -5.18 18.44
CA ALA A 103 -3.51 -6.14 17.42
C ALA A 103 -3.85 -5.68 15.98
N ASP A 104 -4.82 -4.78 15.83
CA ASP A 104 -5.42 -4.35 14.57
C ASP A 104 -6.17 -5.46 13.79
N CYS A 105 -6.78 -6.40 14.51
CA CYS A 105 -7.62 -7.45 13.92
C CYS A 105 -9.12 -7.18 14.09
N ALA A 106 -9.91 -7.54 13.08
CA ALA A 106 -11.36 -7.45 13.12
C ALA A 106 -12.05 -8.56 12.32
N LEU A 107 -13.31 -8.79 12.67
CA LEU A 107 -14.16 -9.76 12.00
C LEU A 107 -15.42 -9.07 11.46
N VAL A 108 -15.82 -9.46 10.26
CA VAL A 108 -17.13 -9.14 9.68
C VAL A 108 -17.85 -10.45 9.42
N LYS A 109 -19.16 -10.50 9.65
CA LYS A 109 -19.99 -11.68 9.38
C LYS A 109 -20.96 -11.38 8.25
N ILE A 110 -20.88 -12.15 7.17
CA ILE A 110 -21.92 -12.20 6.13
C ILE A 110 -23.19 -12.78 6.76
N LEU A 111 -24.31 -12.11 6.53
CA LEU A 111 -25.59 -12.46 7.15
C LEU A 111 -26.28 -13.62 6.45
N ASP A 112 -26.21 -13.65 5.11
CA ASP A 112 -26.90 -14.62 4.25
C ASP A 112 -25.89 -15.22 3.24
N PRO A 113 -24.99 -16.14 3.67
CA PRO A 113 -23.88 -16.61 2.85
C PRO A 113 -24.28 -17.50 1.67
N GLY A 114 -25.40 -18.23 1.78
CA GLY A 114 -25.77 -19.26 0.80
C GLY A 114 -24.90 -20.52 0.92
N ASP A 115 -25.03 -21.44 -0.05
CA ASP A 115 -24.37 -22.75 -0.02
C ASP A 115 -23.06 -22.79 -0.83
N ASP A 116 -22.78 -21.77 -1.65
CA ASP A 116 -21.69 -21.72 -2.63
C ASP A 116 -20.73 -20.54 -2.40
N LEU A 117 -20.59 -20.13 -1.13
CA LEU A 117 -19.69 -19.05 -0.75
C LEU A 117 -18.22 -19.52 -0.80
N PRO A 118 -17.35 -18.90 -1.61
CA PRO A 118 -15.92 -19.23 -1.59
C PRO A 118 -15.25 -18.74 -0.31
N TYR A 119 -14.32 -19.54 0.22
CA TYR A 119 -13.50 -19.17 1.37
C TYR A 119 -12.09 -19.76 1.25
N ALA A 120 -11.14 -19.19 2.00
CA ALA A 120 -9.77 -19.67 2.08
C ALA A 120 -9.44 -20.12 3.52
N PRO A 121 -8.75 -21.25 3.71
CA PRO A 121 -8.39 -21.74 5.03
C PRO A 121 -7.35 -20.82 5.71
N MET A 122 -7.39 -20.75 7.04
CA MET A 122 -6.36 -20.06 7.82
C MET A 122 -5.12 -20.95 7.95
N GLY A 123 -3.96 -20.48 7.51
CA GLY A 123 -2.65 -21.14 7.61
C GLY A 123 -2.03 -21.06 9.00
N ASP A 124 -0.75 -21.39 9.19
CA ASP A 124 -0.05 -21.30 10.49
C ASP A 124 1.07 -20.26 10.42
N SER A 125 0.82 -19.08 10.98
CA SER A 125 1.79 -17.97 10.92
C SER A 125 2.96 -18.15 11.88
N SER A 126 2.81 -18.97 12.92
CA SER A 126 3.89 -19.30 13.86
C SER A 126 4.96 -20.22 13.23
N SER A 127 4.60 -20.94 12.17
CA SER A 127 5.48 -21.87 11.46
C SER A 127 6.29 -21.24 10.32
N LEU A 128 6.02 -19.97 9.97
CA LEU A 128 6.67 -19.30 8.83
C LEU A 128 8.19 -19.21 8.98
N VAL A 129 8.89 -19.44 7.87
CA VAL A 129 10.36 -19.35 7.81
C VAL A 129 10.81 -18.22 6.88
N PRO A 130 11.90 -17.49 7.19
CA PRO A 130 12.38 -16.40 6.36
C PRO A 130 12.56 -16.81 4.89
N ASN A 131 12.16 -15.92 3.99
CA ASN A 131 12.14 -16.10 2.54
C ASN A 131 11.16 -17.15 2.01
N GLN A 132 10.17 -17.55 2.80
CA GLN A 132 9.03 -18.30 2.27
C GLN A 132 8.19 -17.40 1.35
N PRO A 133 7.88 -17.81 0.10
CA PRO A 133 7.13 -17.01 -0.85
C PRO A 133 5.69 -16.83 -0.39
N CYS A 134 5.13 -15.67 -0.70
CA CYS A 134 3.75 -15.34 -0.40
C CYS A 134 3.16 -14.39 -1.44
N VAL A 135 1.83 -14.41 -1.56
CA VAL A 135 1.08 -13.53 -2.45
C VAL A 135 0.06 -12.72 -1.65
N GLY A 136 -0.05 -11.44 -1.96
CA GLY A 136 -1.04 -10.55 -1.36
C GLY A 136 -2.10 -10.16 -2.36
N LEU A 137 -3.37 -10.22 -1.96
CA LEU A 137 -4.50 -9.84 -2.79
C LEU A 137 -5.33 -8.80 -2.05
N SER A 138 -5.58 -7.65 -2.69
CA SER A 138 -6.25 -6.53 -2.05
C SER A 138 -7.06 -5.70 -3.04
N TYR A 139 -7.95 -4.85 -2.52
CA TYR A 139 -8.66 -3.82 -3.28
C TYR A 139 -8.14 -2.43 -2.90
N PRO A 140 -7.16 -1.87 -3.63
CA PRO A 140 -6.61 -0.56 -3.33
C PRO A 140 -7.67 0.55 -3.34
N GLY A 141 -7.33 1.68 -2.71
CA GLY A 141 -8.18 2.87 -2.74
C GLY A 141 -8.53 3.29 -4.18
N GLY A 142 -9.79 3.68 -4.39
CA GLY A 142 -10.28 4.14 -5.70
C GLY A 142 -10.67 3.03 -6.68
N GLN A 143 -10.46 1.75 -6.35
CA GLN A 143 -10.87 0.64 -7.20
C GLN A 143 -12.41 0.52 -7.27
N ARG A 144 -12.92 0.25 -8.48
CA ARG A 144 -14.36 0.19 -8.74
C ARG A 144 -14.99 -1.05 -8.11
N ALA A 145 -16.29 -1.00 -7.86
CA ALA A 145 -17.03 -2.21 -7.52
C ALA A 145 -17.06 -3.14 -8.75
N GLY A 146 -16.77 -4.43 -8.56
CA GLY A 146 -16.73 -5.43 -9.63
C GLY A 146 -15.40 -5.54 -10.38
N SER A 147 -14.33 -4.86 -9.92
CA SER A 147 -12.97 -5.17 -10.36
C SER A 147 -12.43 -6.41 -9.64
N GLU A 148 -11.39 -7.03 -10.18
CA GLU A 148 -10.64 -8.08 -9.48
C GLU A 148 -9.72 -7.50 -8.39
N PRO A 149 -9.36 -8.26 -7.34
CA PRO A 149 -8.33 -7.84 -6.40
C PRO A 149 -6.97 -7.73 -7.10
N VAL A 150 -6.19 -6.72 -6.73
CA VAL A 150 -4.82 -6.54 -7.19
C VAL A 150 -3.91 -7.53 -6.46
N VAL A 151 -3.20 -8.34 -7.24
CA VAL A 151 -2.17 -9.28 -6.82
C VAL A 151 -0.84 -8.56 -6.66
N ARG A 152 -0.08 -8.96 -5.63
CA ARG A 152 1.32 -8.58 -5.44
C ARG A 152 2.10 -9.78 -4.92
N PHE A 153 3.36 -9.89 -5.31
CA PHE A 153 4.22 -10.99 -4.91
C PHE A 153 5.25 -10.55 -3.86
N GLY A 154 5.73 -11.50 -3.06
CA GLY A 154 6.85 -11.27 -2.17
C GLY A 154 7.19 -12.49 -1.34
N ARG A 155 7.83 -12.23 -0.20
CA ARG A 155 8.26 -13.25 0.75
C ARG A 155 8.08 -12.80 2.18
N PHE A 156 7.97 -13.76 3.07
CA PHE A 156 8.07 -13.52 4.50
C PHE A 156 9.49 -13.09 4.87
N ILE A 157 9.61 -11.99 5.63
CA ILE A 157 10.88 -11.44 6.10
C ILE A 157 11.14 -11.87 7.55
N SER A 158 10.25 -11.49 8.46
CA SER A 158 10.39 -11.78 9.89
C SER A 158 9.09 -11.55 10.66
N ILE A 159 9.05 -11.98 11.93
CA ILE A 159 8.06 -11.51 12.91
C ILE A 159 8.70 -10.37 13.72
N SER A 160 8.08 -9.20 13.70
CA SER A 160 8.49 -8.05 14.49
C SER A 160 8.36 -8.35 15.99
N ARG A 161 9.50 -8.56 16.66
CA ARG A 161 9.53 -8.88 18.11
C ARG A 161 8.91 -7.81 19.01
N SER A 162 8.87 -6.54 18.58
CA SER A 162 8.36 -5.43 19.39
C SER A 162 6.85 -5.22 19.26
N ARG A 163 6.19 -5.84 18.27
CA ARG A 163 4.75 -5.66 18.01
C ARG A 163 3.99 -6.93 17.64
N GLY A 164 4.67 -8.08 17.53
CA GLY A 164 4.06 -9.35 17.14
C GLY A 164 3.47 -9.36 15.73
N MET A 165 3.90 -8.45 14.85
CA MET A 165 3.41 -8.36 13.47
C MET A 165 4.29 -9.16 12.51
N LEU A 166 3.70 -9.75 11.48
CA LEU A 166 4.48 -10.25 10.35
C LEU A 166 5.03 -9.06 9.56
N GLN A 167 6.20 -9.25 8.96
CA GLN A 167 6.75 -8.36 7.96
C GLN A 167 6.98 -9.16 6.69
N THR A 168 6.45 -8.67 5.57
CA THR A 168 6.67 -9.25 4.24
C THR A 168 7.28 -8.23 3.28
N SER A 169 7.86 -8.73 2.18
CA SER A 169 8.24 -7.88 1.05
C SER A 169 7.07 -7.57 0.12
N VAL A 170 5.87 -8.08 0.40
CA VAL A 170 4.71 -7.83 -0.46
C VAL A 170 4.26 -6.39 -0.25
N LEU A 171 4.43 -5.58 -1.29
CA LEU A 171 4.20 -4.14 -1.20
C LEU A 171 2.75 -3.81 -0.80
N MET A 172 2.55 -2.73 -0.05
CA MET A 172 1.25 -2.29 0.44
C MET A 172 1.01 -0.79 0.24
N GLU A 173 -0.23 -0.41 -0.07
CA GLU A 173 -0.72 0.97 -0.14
C GLU A 173 -2.06 1.17 0.59
N PRO A 174 -2.48 2.42 0.84
CA PRO A 174 -3.81 2.71 1.38
C PRO A 174 -4.94 2.05 0.58
N GLY A 175 -5.87 1.42 1.30
CA GLY A 175 -6.97 0.61 0.74
C GLY A 175 -6.70 -0.89 0.75
N ASP A 176 -5.42 -1.31 0.77
CA ASP A 176 -5.07 -2.71 0.95
C ASP A 176 -5.39 -3.24 2.36
N SER A 177 -5.59 -2.35 3.33
CA SER A 177 -5.92 -2.70 4.71
C SER A 177 -7.05 -3.72 4.80
N GLY A 178 -6.83 -4.77 5.59
CA GLY A 178 -7.72 -5.91 5.74
C GLY A 178 -7.57 -6.99 4.68
N GLY A 179 -6.79 -6.75 3.61
CA GLY A 179 -6.51 -7.75 2.58
C GLY A 179 -5.64 -8.90 3.10
N PRO A 180 -5.82 -10.13 2.59
CA PRO A 180 -5.00 -11.28 2.96
C PRO A 180 -3.61 -11.28 2.33
N VAL A 181 -2.68 -11.92 3.04
CA VAL A 181 -1.47 -12.52 2.48
C VAL A 181 -1.60 -14.03 2.60
N PHE A 182 -1.31 -14.74 1.52
CA PHE A 182 -1.36 -16.19 1.43
C PHE A 182 0.03 -16.79 1.26
N ASP A 183 0.24 -17.98 1.80
CA ASP A 183 1.30 -18.87 1.31
C ASP A 183 0.91 -19.50 -0.04
N LEU A 184 1.85 -20.18 -0.70
CA LEU A 184 1.60 -20.86 -1.98
C LEU A 184 0.78 -22.16 -1.86
N ASN A 185 0.25 -22.47 -0.67
CA ASN A 185 -0.75 -23.54 -0.49
C ASN A 185 -2.18 -22.97 -0.42
N GLY A 186 -2.33 -21.65 -0.63
CA GLY A 186 -3.60 -20.95 -0.58
C GLY A 186 -4.14 -20.72 0.83
N CYS A 187 -3.28 -20.80 1.86
CA CYS A 187 -3.67 -20.56 3.24
C CYS A 187 -3.39 -19.11 3.64
N VAL A 188 -4.34 -18.46 4.33
CA VAL A 188 -4.15 -17.10 4.86
C VAL A 188 -3.08 -17.14 5.95
N ILE A 189 -1.98 -16.41 5.79
CA ILE A 189 -0.90 -16.32 6.79
C ILE A 189 -0.91 -14.99 7.55
N GLY A 190 -1.46 -13.92 6.97
CA GLY A 190 -1.58 -12.64 7.63
C GLY A 190 -2.60 -11.72 6.97
N ILE A 191 -2.99 -10.66 7.69
CA ILE A 191 -3.93 -9.63 7.22
C ILE A 191 -3.25 -8.27 7.21
N ARG A 192 -3.28 -7.57 6.07
CA ARG A 192 -2.66 -6.26 5.85
C ARG A 192 -3.13 -5.22 6.86
N SER A 193 -2.20 -4.59 7.57
CA SER A 193 -2.49 -3.59 8.60
C SER A 193 -1.91 -2.22 8.28
N ARG A 194 -0.58 -2.11 8.15
CA ARG A 194 0.09 -0.81 8.10
C ARG A 194 1.44 -0.83 7.39
N ILE A 195 1.79 0.30 6.79
CA ILE A 195 3.10 0.52 6.18
C ILE A 195 4.01 1.34 7.11
N GLY A 196 5.31 1.09 7.03
CA GLY A 196 6.35 1.93 7.59
C GLY A 196 6.77 3.06 6.66
N ARG A 197 7.87 3.73 7.01
CA ARG A 197 8.41 4.85 6.22
C ARG A 197 9.00 4.35 4.90
N SER A 198 9.80 3.29 4.99
CA SER A 198 10.50 2.67 3.86
C SER A 198 9.61 1.65 3.13
N MET A 199 9.89 1.41 1.84
CA MET A 199 9.12 0.50 0.97
C MET A 199 9.10 -0.96 1.44
N ASP A 200 10.18 -1.39 2.10
CA ASP A 200 10.39 -2.72 2.66
C ASP A 200 9.66 -2.96 4.01
N GLN A 201 9.01 -1.93 4.55
CA GLN A 201 8.28 -1.99 5.81
C GLN A 201 6.78 -2.17 5.54
N ASN A 202 6.36 -3.40 5.27
CA ASN A 202 4.96 -3.81 5.15
C ASN A 202 4.63 -4.75 6.30
N TYR A 203 3.58 -4.43 7.06
CA TYR A 203 3.23 -5.19 8.27
C TYR A 203 1.83 -5.75 8.23
N GLU A 204 1.74 -7.03 8.58
CA GLU A 204 0.51 -7.81 8.64
C GLU A 204 0.25 -8.28 10.07
N VAL A 205 -1.02 -8.38 10.42
CA VAL A 205 -1.44 -9.09 11.63
C VAL A 205 -1.34 -10.60 11.33
N PRO A 206 -0.59 -11.38 12.11
CA PRO A 206 -0.50 -12.84 11.91
C PRO A 206 -1.88 -13.49 12.02
N VAL A 207 -2.16 -14.48 11.17
CA VAL A 207 -3.46 -15.18 11.19
C VAL A 207 -3.72 -15.88 12.54
N ASP A 208 -2.66 -16.29 13.26
CA ASP A 208 -2.76 -16.89 14.60
C ASP A 208 -3.44 -15.96 15.60
N VAL A 209 -3.27 -14.64 15.47
CA VAL A 209 -3.92 -13.65 16.34
C VAL A 209 -5.44 -13.66 16.16
N TYR A 210 -5.93 -13.95 14.94
CA TYR A 210 -7.37 -14.09 14.69
C TYR A 210 -7.92 -15.39 15.28
N ARG A 211 -7.14 -16.48 15.25
CA ARG A 211 -7.51 -17.74 15.92
C ARG A 211 -7.56 -17.58 17.42
N GLU A 212 -6.55 -16.91 17.98
CA GLU A 212 -6.45 -16.67 19.41
C GLU A 212 -7.66 -15.90 19.94
N PHE A 213 -8.04 -14.83 19.26
CA PHE A 213 -9.18 -13.99 19.64
C PHE A 213 -10.50 -14.38 18.97
N TRP A 214 -10.62 -15.60 18.46
CA TRP A 214 -11.78 -15.99 17.64
C TRP A 214 -13.12 -15.80 18.35
N SER A 215 -13.18 -16.11 19.65
CA SER A 215 -14.42 -15.99 20.43
C SER A 215 -14.81 -14.53 20.67
N GLU A 216 -13.83 -13.68 21.01
CA GLU A 216 -14.00 -12.24 21.18
C GLU A 216 -14.39 -11.55 19.87
N LEU A 217 -13.72 -11.91 18.77
CA LEU A 217 -14.00 -11.39 17.44
C LEU A 217 -15.41 -11.73 16.96
N ASN A 218 -16.05 -12.79 17.46
CA ASN A 218 -17.43 -13.14 17.13
C ASN A 218 -18.48 -12.30 17.87
N ARG A 219 -18.08 -11.45 18.82
CA ARG A 219 -18.98 -10.51 19.53
C ARG A 219 -19.02 -9.17 18.82
N GLU A 220 -20.16 -8.48 18.79
CA GLU A 220 -20.26 -7.12 18.24
C GLU A 220 -19.73 -6.07 19.24
N LYS A 221 -18.46 -6.20 19.63
CA LYS A 221 -17.83 -5.37 20.65
C LYS A 221 -16.34 -5.19 20.38
N SER A 222 -15.81 -3.99 20.63
CA SER A 222 -14.36 -3.76 20.66
C SER A 222 -13.74 -4.29 21.95
N PHE A 223 -12.54 -4.84 21.86
CA PHE A 223 -11.75 -5.29 23.00
C PHE A 223 -10.28 -4.91 22.80
N ILE A 224 -9.51 -4.79 23.89
CA ILE A 224 -8.11 -4.39 23.85
C ILE A 224 -7.32 -5.40 24.66
N ARG A 225 -7.22 -6.63 24.14
CA ARG A 225 -6.34 -7.68 24.71
C ARG A 225 -5.06 -7.75 23.87
N SER A 226 -3.93 -7.99 24.52
CA SER A 226 -2.68 -8.31 23.83
C SER A 226 -2.56 -9.83 23.79
N GLY A 227 -2.02 -10.42 22.72
CA GLY A 227 -2.04 -11.89 22.57
C GLY A 227 -1.46 -12.65 23.77
N SER A 228 -0.43 -12.07 24.38
CA SER A 228 -0.07 -12.34 25.78
C SER A 228 -0.48 -11.11 26.59
N ASP A 229 -1.53 -11.25 27.42
CA ASP A 229 -2.24 -10.16 28.08
C ASP A 229 -1.35 -9.00 28.56
N ALA A 230 -1.72 -7.78 28.16
CA ALA A 230 -1.20 -6.55 28.73
C ALA A 230 -2.30 -5.49 28.57
N LEU A 231 -3.02 -5.29 29.67
CA LEU A 231 -4.02 -4.25 29.90
C LEU A 231 -3.45 -2.89 29.54
N GLU A 232 -4.14 -2.13 28.69
CA GLU A 232 -3.91 -0.69 28.58
C GLU A 232 -5.22 0.05 28.80
N GLN A 233 -5.27 0.79 29.90
CA GLN A 233 -6.39 1.65 30.28
C GLN A 233 -6.29 2.96 29.49
N GLY A 234 -7.36 3.32 28.77
CA GLY A 234 -7.45 4.43 27.81
C GLY A 234 -7.23 5.86 28.34
N VAL A 235 -6.06 6.13 28.94
CA VAL A 235 -5.63 7.39 29.55
C VAL A 235 -4.38 7.89 28.82
N ARG A 236 -4.33 9.18 28.49
CA ARG A 236 -3.08 9.85 28.08
C ARG A 236 -2.55 10.69 29.23
N TYR A 237 -1.24 10.62 29.46
CA TYR A 237 -0.60 11.23 30.61
C TYR A 237 0.79 11.76 30.26
N ALA A 238 1.29 12.70 31.07
CA ALA A 238 2.65 13.23 31.02
C ALA A 238 3.28 13.15 32.40
N ALA A 239 4.58 12.86 32.45
CA ALA A 239 5.32 12.93 33.70
C ALA A 239 5.44 14.39 34.14
N VAL A 240 4.99 14.71 35.36
CA VAL A 240 5.10 16.05 35.93
C VAL A 240 6.04 16.02 37.12
N ARG A 241 7.11 16.81 37.01
CA ARG A 241 8.01 17.11 38.13
C ARG A 241 7.60 18.45 38.73
N GLN A 242 7.00 18.45 39.92
CA GLN A 242 6.79 19.70 40.66
C GLN A 242 8.15 20.24 41.14
N ARG A 243 8.40 21.54 40.92
CA ARG A 243 9.53 22.25 41.54
C ARG A 243 9.25 22.43 43.04
N ARG A 244 10.24 22.03 43.85
CA ARG A 244 10.37 22.14 45.31
C ARG A 244 9.37 23.10 46.00
N GLY A 245 8.50 22.51 46.82
CA GLY A 245 7.76 23.08 47.94
C GLY A 245 7.29 21.93 48.83
N ASN A 246 7.48 22.04 50.15
CA ASN A 246 7.41 20.94 51.13
C ASN A 246 6.23 19.96 50.97
N GLY A 247 6.52 18.66 50.82
CA GLY A 247 5.69 17.58 51.38
C GLY A 247 5.16 16.49 50.44
N GLU A 248 4.73 16.79 49.21
CA GLU A 248 4.04 15.84 48.31
C GLU A 248 4.24 16.33 46.86
N GLY A 249 4.73 15.64 45.84
CA GLY A 249 5.19 14.30 45.55
C GLY A 249 5.18 14.19 44.01
N ASN A 250 6.27 13.73 43.38
CA ASN A 250 6.27 13.49 41.92
C ASN A 250 5.14 12.51 41.53
N GLY A 251 4.54 12.70 40.36
CA GLY A 251 3.42 11.89 39.85
C GLY A 251 3.17 12.06 38.35
N LEU A 252 2.21 11.31 37.81
CA LEU A 252 1.85 11.36 36.39
C LEU A 252 0.57 12.19 36.19
N ALA A 253 0.65 13.32 35.48
CA ALA A 253 -0.51 14.14 35.21
C ALA A 253 -1.31 13.60 34.02
N ILE A 254 -2.63 13.52 34.19
CA ILE A 254 -3.56 13.06 33.17
C ILE A 254 -3.85 14.20 32.19
N LEU A 255 -3.50 13.99 30.92
CA LEU A 255 -3.73 14.94 29.83
C LEU A 255 -5.13 14.80 29.22
N SER A 256 -5.62 13.57 29.12
CA SER A 256 -6.98 13.26 28.67
C SER A 256 -7.41 11.88 29.14
N VAL A 257 -8.71 11.73 29.37
CA VAL A 257 -9.37 10.45 29.67
C VAL A 257 -10.35 10.17 28.53
N SER A 258 -10.35 8.94 28.01
CA SER A 258 -11.28 8.55 26.94
C SER A 258 -12.66 8.24 27.53
N ASP A 259 -13.72 8.77 26.93
CA ASP A 259 -15.10 8.53 27.38
C ASP A 259 -15.44 7.03 27.36
N GLY A 260 -16.07 6.53 28.42
CA GLY A 260 -16.44 5.12 28.58
C GLY A 260 -15.30 4.17 28.96
N SER A 261 -14.07 4.67 29.12
CA SER A 261 -12.92 3.88 29.59
C SER A 261 -13.03 3.48 31.07
N LEU A 262 -12.27 2.46 31.50
CA LEU A 262 -12.16 2.09 32.92
C LEU A 262 -11.74 3.27 33.79
N ALA A 263 -10.86 4.12 33.29
CA ALA A 263 -10.43 5.34 33.98
C ALA A 263 -11.56 6.36 34.13
N SER A 264 -12.36 6.58 33.07
CA SER A 264 -13.54 7.45 33.14
C SER A 264 -14.58 6.90 34.12
N LYS A 265 -14.84 5.58 34.09
CA LYS A 265 -15.76 4.90 35.02
C LYS A 265 -15.30 4.95 36.47
N ALA A 266 -13.99 4.83 36.71
CA ALA A 266 -13.36 5.01 38.01
C ALA A 266 -13.30 6.49 38.46
N GLY A 267 -13.79 7.41 37.64
CA GLY A 267 -13.87 8.83 37.97
C GLY A 267 -12.57 9.60 37.82
N LEU A 268 -11.58 9.10 37.07
CA LEU A 268 -10.36 9.85 36.72
C LEU A 268 -10.70 10.97 35.74
N ASN A 269 -10.05 12.12 35.94
CA ASN A 269 -10.29 13.34 35.18
C ASN A 269 -8.99 13.91 34.60
N ARG A 270 -9.16 14.71 33.55
CA ARG A 270 -8.08 15.57 33.05
C ARG A 270 -7.55 16.45 34.19
N ASN A 271 -6.23 16.61 34.25
CA ASN A 271 -5.47 17.32 35.28
C ASN A 271 -5.34 16.64 36.64
N ASP A 272 -5.87 15.43 36.83
CA ASP A 272 -5.48 14.61 37.98
C ASP A 272 -3.99 14.27 37.90
N ILE A 273 -3.31 14.21 39.06
CA ILE A 273 -1.93 13.74 39.16
C ILE A 273 -1.93 12.40 39.88
N ILE A 274 -1.61 11.32 39.18
CA ILE A 274 -1.52 9.98 39.75
C ILE A 274 -0.25 9.89 40.60
N LEU A 275 -0.43 9.63 41.89
CA LEU A 275 0.63 9.54 42.89
C LEU A 275 1.04 8.08 43.14
N ARG A 276 0.06 7.16 43.20
CA ARG A 276 0.30 5.74 43.44
C ARG A 276 -0.68 4.88 42.66
N VAL A 277 -0.22 3.72 42.22
CA VAL A 277 -1.03 2.64 41.63
C VAL A 277 -0.58 1.35 42.28
N TYR A 278 -1.52 0.54 42.76
CA TYR A 278 -1.22 -0.78 43.34
C TYR A 278 -0.10 -0.74 44.40
N GLY A 279 -0.18 0.23 45.32
CA GLY A 279 0.84 0.45 46.37
C GLY A 279 2.15 1.11 45.89
N ARG A 280 2.49 1.00 44.60
CA ARG A 280 3.69 1.58 43.99
C ARG A 280 3.54 3.08 43.79
N ARG A 281 4.59 3.83 44.15
CA ARG A 281 4.65 5.29 43.93
C ARG A 281 5.12 5.59 42.51
N LEU A 282 4.41 6.46 41.81
CA LEU A 282 4.70 6.75 40.42
C LEU A 282 5.60 7.99 40.27
N GLN A 283 6.70 7.85 39.53
CA GLN A 283 7.55 8.97 39.12
C GLN A 283 7.76 9.02 37.61
N SER A 284 7.48 7.93 36.92
CA SER A 284 7.72 7.73 35.50
C SER A 284 6.65 6.80 34.89
N MET A 285 6.64 6.76 33.55
CA MET A 285 5.82 5.81 32.79
C MET A 285 6.16 4.36 33.14
N SER A 286 7.44 4.07 33.41
CA SER A 286 7.93 2.74 33.76
C SER A 286 7.34 2.25 35.08
N ASP A 287 7.28 3.12 36.09
CA ASP A 287 6.67 2.78 37.39
C ASP A 287 5.19 2.42 37.25
N LEU A 288 4.47 3.12 36.37
CA LEU A 288 3.06 2.82 36.12
C LEU A 288 2.90 1.47 35.44
N ARG A 289 3.73 1.18 34.45
CA ARG A 289 3.72 -0.11 33.76
C ARG A 289 3.99 -1.25 34.75
N GLU A 290 5.04 -1.13 35.55
CA GLU A 290 5.39 -2.13 36.57
C GLU A 290 4.28 -2.31 37.61
N ALA A 291 3.64 -1.22 38.06
CA ALA A 291 2.52 -1.30 39.01
C ALA A 291 1.32 -2.07 38.44
N LEU A 292 1.03 -1.89 37.15
CA LEU A 292 -0.08 -2.56 36.47
C LEU A 292 0.26 -4.02 36.15
N GLU A 293 1.52 -4.33 35.82
CA GLU A 293 2.02 -5.71 35.66
C GLU A 293 1.98 -6.47 36.98
N GLU A 294 2.44 -5.87 38.08
CA GLU A 294 2.41 -6.49 39.41
C GLU A 294 0.98 -6.80 39.87
N ALA A 295 0.05 -5.88 39.65
CA ALA A 295 -1.37 -6.12 39.94
C ALA A 295 -1.98 -7.23 39.08
N TRP A 296 -1.54 -7.34 37.83
CA TRP A 296 -1.98 -8.39 36.93
C TRP A 296 -1.48 -9.76 37.38
N ASP A 297 -0.20 -9.87 37.72
CA ASP A 297 0.42 -11.11 38.20
C ASP A 297 -0.25 -11.60 39.50
N ASP A 298 -0.67 -10.67 40.36
CA ASP A 298 -1.43 -10.95 41.57
C ASP A 298 -2.92 -11.27 41.32
N GLY A 299 -3.41 -11.09 40.08
CA GLY A 299 -4.76 -11.47 39.67
C GLY A 299 -5.88 -10.66 40.33
N VAL A 300 -5.65 -9.38 40.64
CA VAL A 300 -6.62 -8.55 41.38
C VAL A 300 -7.79 -8.11 40.51
N GLU A 301 -9.01 -8.17 41.07
CA GLU A 301 -10.24 -7.73 40.38
C GLU A 301 -10.38 -6.21 40.33
N SER A 302 -9.68 -5.48 41.21
CA SER A 302 -9.64 -4.02 41.23
C SER A 302 -8.26 -3.51 41.66
N ILE A 303 -7.87 -2.32 41.18
CA ILE A 303 -6.65 -1.63 41.63
C ILE A 303 -7.01 -0.29 42.26
N LYS A 304 -6.44 -0.05 43.44
CA LYS A 304 -6.46 1.28 44.07
C LYS A 304 -5.45 2.21 43.42
N VAL A 305 -5.93 3.40 43.08
CA VAL A 305 -5.17 4.49 42.45
C VAL A 305 -5.31 5.74 43.31
N GLN A 306 -4.20 6.20 43.85
CA GLN A 306 -4.18 7.46 44.59
C GLN A 306 -3.85 8.60 43.63
N VAL A 307 -4.72 9.59 43.56
CA VAL A 307 -4.56 10.79 42.72
C VAL A 307 -4.62 12.05 43.54
N LYS A 308 -3.94 13.10 43.07
CA LYS A 308 -4.12 14.47 43.54
C LYS A 308 -4.97 15.21 42.53
N ARG A 309 -6.14 15.65 42.95
CA ARG A 309 -7.05 16.49 42.17
C ARG A 309 -7.08 17.87 42.82
N SER A 310 -6.62 18.87 42.08
CA SER A 310 -6.39 20.21 42.65
C SER A 310 -5.43 20.14 43.85
N ASN A 311 -5.92 20.32 45.08
CA ASN A 311 -5.11 20.25 46.31
C ASN A 311 -5.53 19.09 47.24
N GLU A 312 -6.41 18.20 46.79
CA GLU A 312 -6.92 17.09 47.59
C GLU A 312 -6.40 15.75 47.05
N SER A 313 -6.06 14.85 47.97
CA SER A 313 -5.71 13.46 47.66
C SER A 313 -6.96 12.59 47.69
N LEU A 314 -7.21 11.87 46.60
CA LEU A 314 -8.34 10.97 46.42
C LEU A 314 -7.81 9.57 46.17
N ASP A 315 -8.39 8.58 46.83
CA ASP A 315 -8.19 7.17 46.48
C ASP A 315 -9.36 6.74 45.60
N LEU A 316 -9.05 6.39 44.35
CA LEU A 316 -9.98 5.86 43.38
C LEU A 316 -9.75 4.36 43.22
N GLU A 317 -10.79 3.64 42.84
CA GLU A 317 -10.71 2.21 42.59
C GLU A 317 -11.07 1.95 41.13
N ILE A 318 -10.17 1.31 40.41
CA ILE A 318 -10.39 0.89 39.04
C ILE A 318 -10.74 -0.60 39.06
N ASP A 319 -12.01 -0.89 38.79
CA ASP A 319 -12.54 -2.24 38.71
C ASP A 319 -12.25 -2.87 37.32
N PHE A 320 -11.51 -3.98 37.31
CA PHE A 320 -11.24 -4.80 36.12
C PHE A 320 -12.27 -5.92 35.92
N GLY A 321 -13.15 -6.17 36.89
CA GLY A 321 -14.23 -7.15 36.81
C GLY A 321 -15.19 -6.89 35.65
N GLU A 322 -15.47 -5.62 35.32
CA GLU A 322 -16.24 -5.25 34.12
C GLU A 322 -15.50 -5.57 32.79
N ALA A 323 -14.18 -5.78 32.83
CA ALA A 323 -13.40 -6.19 31.66
C ALA A 323 -13.40 -7.73 31.44
N SER A 324 -13.92 -8.51 32.40
CA SER A 324 -13.86 -9.98 32.40
C SER A 324 -15.21 -10.65 32.08
N GLU A 325 -15.98 -10.11 31.13
CA GLU A 325 -16.91 -10.98 30.41
C GLU A 325 -16.11 -11.82 29.40
N VAL A 326 -15.62 -12.97 29.84
CA VAL A 326 -15.01 -13.97 28.95
C VAL A 326 -15.98 -14.26 27.82
N ALA A 327 -15.54 -14.09 26.57
CA ALA A 327 -16.39 -14.38 25.43
C ALA A 327 -16.80 -15.86 25.47
N PRO A 328 -18.08 -16.19 25.21
CA PRO A 328 -18.49 -17.58 25.10
C PRO A 328 -17.66 -18.25 24.00
N LYS A 329 -17.13 -19.43 24.29
CA LYS A 329 -16.24 -20.15 23.37
C LYS A 329 -16.96 -20.42 22.06
N VAL A 330 -16.44 -19.87 20.96
CA VAL A 330 -16.89 -20.16 19.59
C VAL A 330 -15.89 -21.12 18.97
N ALA A 331 -16.38 -22.19 18.34
CA ALA A 331 -15.50 -23.11 17.60
C ALA A 331 -14.87 -22.37 16.40
N LEU A 332 -13.60 -22.67 16.13
CA LEU A 332 -12.98 -22.28 14.87
C LEU A 332 -13.73 -22.95 13.70
N PRO A 333 -13.79 -22.31 12.52
CA PRO A 333 -14.38 -22.91 11.35
C PRO A 333 -13.64 -24.19 10.98
N GLU A 334 -14.32 -25.11 10.29
CA GLU A 334 -13.69 -26.34 9.81
C GLU A 334 -12.46 -26.02 8.97
N ASN A 335 -11.39 -26.76 9.25
CA ASN A 335 -10.07 -26.45 8.73
C ASN A 335 -9.85 -27.29 7.47
N ASP A 336 -10.34 -26.82 6.32
CA ASP A 336 -10.05 -27.40 5.01
C ASP A 336 -8.62 -27.12 4.55
N ARG A 337 -7.69 -27.05 5.51
CA ARG A 337 -6.28 -26.80 5.26
C ARG A 337 -5.73 -27.98 4.47
N PRO A 338 -5.12 -27.77 3.30
CA PRO A 338 -4.40 -28.82 2.59
C PRO A 338 -3.36 -29.45 3.51
N ALA A 339 -2.96 -30.70 3.25
CA ALA A 339 -1.77 -31.25 3.88
C ALA A 339 -0.56 -30.42 3.44
N VAL A 340 -0.10 -29.50 4.30
CA VAL A 340 0.94 -28.55 3.94
C VAL A 340 2.31 -29.21 4.14
N PRO A 341 3.20 -29.21 3.13
CA PRO A 341 4.59 -29.58 3.33
C PRO A 341 5.27 -28.68 4.37
N ALA A 342 6.40 -29.09 4.93
CA ALA A 342 7.11 -28.27 5.90
C ALA A 342 7.40 -26.87 5.31
N PRO A 343 7.20 -25.78 6.08
CA PRO A 343 7.52 -24.43 5.63
C PRO A 343 8.92 -24.34 5.02
N GLN A 344 9.00 -23.87 3.79
CA GLN A 344 10.25 -23.77 3.04
C GLN A 344 10.53 -22.31 2.66
N GLY A 345 11.74 -21.85 3.02
CA GLY A 345 12.26 -20.56 2.61
C GLY A 345 13.30 -20.73 1.50
N PHE A 346 13.28 -19.83 0.52
CA PHE A 346 14.17 -19.85 -0.63
C PHE A 346 15.10 -18.64 -0.56
N ARG A 347 16.40 -18.87 -0.35
CA ARG A 347 17.36 -17.79 -0.16
C ARG A 347 17.51 -16.93 -1.41
N GLU A 348 17.26 -17.51 -2.57
CA GLU A 348 17.30 -16.93 -3.91
C GLU A 348 16.27 -15.78 -4.04
N LEU A 349 15.15 -15.86 -3.31
CA LEU A 349 14.18 -14.76 -3.24
C LEU A 349 14.71 -13.53 -2.47
N ASN A 350 15.80 -13.69 -1.72
CA ASN A 350 16.53 -12.57 -1.13
C ASN A 350 17.53 -12.03 -2.16
N GLY A 351 17.06 -11.07 -2.98
CA GLY A 351 17.82 -10.56 -4.13
C GLY A 351 17.35 -11.19 -5.45
N LEU A 352 16.04 -11.38 -5.62
CA LEU A 352 15.41 -12.01 -6.79
C LEU A 352 15.90 -11.42 -8.12
N ALA A 353 16.05 -10.09 -8.19
CA ALA A 353 16.58 -9.40 -9.37
C ALA A 353 17.98 -9.89 -9.78
N GLY A 354 18.86 -10.14 -8.79
CA GLY A 354 20.20 -10.65 -9.05
C GLY A 354 20.23 -12.08 -9.60
N GLN A 355 19.16 -12.86 -9.45
CA GLN A 355 19.03 -14.18 -10.08
C GLN A 355 18.72 -14.07 -11.59
N LEU A 356 18.32 -12.88 -12.06
CA LEU A 356 17.95 -12.61 -13.44
C LEU A 356 18.98 -11.71 -14.16
N ALA A 357 20.15 -11.47 -13.57
CA ALA A 357 21.18 -10.58 -14.13
C ALA A 357 21.61 -10.97 -15.56
N ASP A 358 21.71 -12.27 -15.85
CA ASP A 358 22.05 -12.75 -17.20
C ASP A 358 20.96 -12.48 -18.25
N LEU A 359 19.70 -12.42 -17.82
CA LEU A 359 18.57 -12.05 -18.69
C LEU A 359 18.52 -10.53 -18.83
N GLU A 360 18.61 -9.81 -17.71
CA GLU A 360 18.58 -8.35 -17.67
C GLU A 360 19.68 -7.72 -18.52
N SER A 361 20.93 -8.18 -18.40
CA SER A 361 22.04 -7.72 -19.23
C SER A 361 21.82 -7.91 -20.75
N LYS A 362 20.97 -8.85 -21.17
CA LYS A 362 20.59 -9.01 -22.60
C LYS A 362 19.48 -8.06 -23.04
N LEU A 363 18.72 -7.54 -22.09
CA LEU A 363 17.55 -6.70 -22.30
C LEU A 363 17.88 -5.21 -22.10
N ASP A 364 18.93 -4.85 -21.36
CA ASP A 364 19.31 -3.46 -21.10
C ASP A 364 19.59 -2.66 -22.38
N ASP A 365 20.11 -3.33 -23.41
CA ASP A 365 20.33 -2.76 -24.74
C ASP A 365 19.04 -2.28 -25.42
N ALA A 366 17.87 -2.68 -24.91
CA ALA A 366 16.57 -2.17 -25.37
C ALA A 366 16.20 -0.82 -24.75
N CYS A 367 16.83 -0.43 -23.65
CA CYS A 367 16.69 0.86 -23.01
C CYS A 367 17.61 1.90 -23.70
N ILE A 368 17.20 3.16 -23.62
CA ILE A 368 18.04 4.29 -24.00
C ILE A 368 17.66 5.51 -23.16
N THR A 369 18.65 6.28 -22.70
CA THR A 369 18.36 7.48 -21.93
C THR A 369 18.08 8.65 -22.87
N ILE A 370 16.93 9.30 -22.70
CA ILE A 370 16.48 10.45 -23.49
C ILE A 370 16.48 11.69 -22.60
N THR A 371 17.13 12.76 -23.04
CA THR A 371 17.07 14.08 -22.42
C THR A 371 16.38 15.07 -23.33
N SER A 372 15.52 15.93 -22.80
CA SER A 372 14.78 16.91 -23.60
C SER A 372 14.47 18.19 -22.82
N GLU A 373 14.20 19.28 -23.55
CA GLU A 373 14.04 20.63 -23.01
C GLU A 373 12.57 21.00 -22.77
N PHE A 374 12.30 21.66 -21.65
CA PHE A 374 11.01 22.19 -21.21
C PHE A 374 11.11 23.71 -20.96
N GLY A 375 11.34 24.48 -22.02
CA GLY A 375 11.58 25.93 -21.92
C GLY A 375 13.08 26.25 -21.81
N GLU A 376 13.42 27.49 -21.44
CA GLU A 376 14.80 28.00 -21.57
C GLU A 376 15.81 27.39 -20.56
N ASP A 377 15.35 26.94 -19.38
CA ASP A 377 16.24 26.49 -18.28
C ASP A 377 15.82 25.17 -17.61
N GLU A 378 14.91 24.39 -18.20
CA GLU A 378 14.46 23.11 -17.64
C GLU A 378 14.75 21.97 -18.61
N SER A 379 15.52 20.98 -18.19
CA SER A 379 15.69 19.71 -18.91
C SER A 379 15.13 18.56 -18.08
N ARG A 380 14.65 17.53 -18.78
CA ARG A 380 14.16 16.29 -18.14
C ARG A 380 14.74 15.09 -18.86
N THR A 381 15.02 14.06 -18.07
CA THR A 381 15.54 12.79 -18.54
C THR A 381 14.52 11.68 -18.30
N ILE A 382 14.44 10.76 -19.25
CA ILE A 382 13.51 9.64 -19.24
C ILE A 382 14.10 8.45 -20.01
N THR A 383 13.79 7.23 -19.57
CA THR A 383 14.06 6.02 -20.34
C THR A 383 13.20 5.96 -21.60
N GLY A 384 13.80 5.61 -22.72
CA GLY A 384 13.15 5.25 -23.96
C GLY A 384 13.37 3.78 -24.30
N THR A 385 12.59 3.29 -25.24
CA THR A 385 12.62 1.91 -25.73
C THR A 385 12.99 1.90 -27.19
N ARG A 386 14.09 1.21 -27.54
CA ARG A 386 14.61 1.07 -28.90
C ARG A 386 13.88 -0.05 -29.63
N ILE A 387 13.58 0.14 -30.93
CA ILE A 387 12.93 -0.87 -31.76
C ILE A 387 13.93 -1.45 -32.76
N ARG A 388 14.26 -2.73 -32.57
CA ARG A 388 15.31 -3.43 -33.32
C ARG A 388 15.01 -3.45 -34.82
N GLY A 389 16.04 -3.23 -35.63
CA GLY A 389 15.95 -3.23 -37.09
C GLY A 389 15.29 -2.00 -37.69
N THR A 390 14.97 -0.99 -36.88
CA THR A 390 14.35 0.28 -37.31
C THR A 390 15.13 1.47 -36.79
N ARG A 391 14.77 2.70 -37.19
CA ARG A 391 15.30 3.93 -36.59
C ARG A 391 14.46 4.42 -35.41
N TRP A 392 13.47 3.65 -34.99
CA TRP A 392 12.45 4.11 -34.06
C TRP A 392 12.85 3.89 -32.60
N VAL A 393 12.56 4.91 -31.80
CA VAL A 393 12.59 4.88 -30.33
C VAL A 393 11.22 5.36 -29.84
N VAL A 394 10.66 4.71 -28.83
CA VAL A 394 9.40 5.14 -28.19
C VAL A 394 9.65 5.51 -26.74
N SER A 395 8.93 6.51 -26.24
CA SER A 395 8.93 6.86 -24.82
C SER A 395 7.61 7.55 -24.45
N LYS A 396 7.57 8.12 -23.25
CA LYS A 396 6.42 8.83 -22.70
C LYS A 396 6.39 10.30 -23.13
N ASP A 397 5.33 10.66 -23.84
CA ASP A 397 5.05 11.99 -24.40
C ASP A 397 5.17 13.13 -23.38
N SER A 398 4.52 13.00 -22.21
CA SER A 398 4.46 14.05 -21.19
C SER A 398 5.78 14.38 -20.50
N VAL A 399 6.84 13.61 -20.76
CA VAL A 399 8.19 13.82 -20.22
C VAL A 399 9.20 14.07 -21.34
N VAL A 400 8.84 13.88 -22.61
CA VAL A 400 9.68 14.26 -23.76
C VAL A 400 9.25 15.63 -24.29
N GLY A 401 10.12 16.62 -24.06
CA GLY A 401 9.97 18.02 -24.46
C GLY A 401 10.44 18.31 -25.89
N GLN A 402 11.07 19.46 -26.07
CA GLN A 402 11.69 19.88 -27.33
C GLN A 402 13.13 19.37 -27.44
N ASN A 403 13.65 19.32 -28.68
CA ASN A 403 15.03 18.96 -28.99
C ASN A 403 15.53 17.69 -28.27
N PRO A 404 14.81 16.56 -28.32
CA PRO A 404 15.23 15.39 -27.58
C PRO A 404 16.57 14.87 -28.11
N THR A 405 17.45 14.52 -27.18
CA THR A 405 18.70 13.80 -27.46
C THR A 405 18.67 12.45 -26.76
N ALA A 406 19.33 11.47 -27.35
CA ALA A 406 19.61 10.19 -26.73
C ALA A 406 21.08 10.13 -26.31
N GLU A 407 21.37 9.30 -25.32
CA GLU A 407 22.73 8.98 -24.87
C GLU A 407 22.95 7.46 -24.91
N VAL A 408 24.06 7.04 -25.51
CA VAL A 408 24.51 5.64 -25.58
C VAL A 408 26.02 5.63 -25.36
N ASP A 409 26.52 4.84 -24.42
CA ASP A 409 27.96 4.73 -24.10
C ASP A 409 28.66 6.09 -23.83
N GLY A 410 27.91 7.10 -23.36
CA GLY A 410 28.40 8.46 -23.10
C GLY A 410 28.43 9.38 -24.33
N ASP A 411 28.06 8.88 -25.51
CA ASP A 411 27.88 9.68 -26.73
C ASP A 411 26.42 10.12 -26.88
N SER A 412 26.22 11.41 -27.15
CA SER A 412 24.87 11.96 -27.34
C SER A 412 24.57 12.29 -28.80
N PHE A 413 23.35 11.97 -29.24
CA PHE A 413 22.86 12.24 -30.58
C PHE A 413 21.41 12.75 -30.59
N PRO A 414 21.01 13.56 -31.58
CA PRO A 414 19.66 14.10 -31.65
C PRO A 414 18.64 13.04 -32.06
N LEU A 415 17.42 13.19 -31.54
CA LEU A 415 16.23 12.44 -31.94
C LEU A 415 15.21 13.39 -32.58
N ASN A 416 14.56 12.95 -33.65
CA ASN A 416 13.46 13.71 -34.27
C ASN A 416 12.12 13.23 -33.74
N ILE A 417 11.22 14.14 -33.37
CA ILE A 417 9.85 13.77 -32.99
C ILE A 417 9.04 13.48 -34.26
N VAL A 418 8.47 12.27 -34.33
CA VAL A 418 7.73 11.77 -35.50
C VAL A 418 6.23 11.91 -35.30
N GLU A 419 5.71 11.39 -34.19
CA GLU A 419 4.29 11.39 -33.86
C GLU A 419 4.11 11.37 -32.33
N ARG A 420 3.03 12.00 -31.85
CA ARG A 420 2.63 11.98 -30.44
C ARG A 420 1.21 11.43 -30.31
N ASP A 421 1.02 10.43 -29.45
CA ASP A 421 -0.28 9.97 -28.96
C ASP A 421 -0.54 10.54 -27.57
N THR A 422 -1.25 11.67 -27.54
CA THR A 422 -1.64 12.33 -26.29
C THR A 422 -2.69 11.55 -25.48
N GLU A 423 -3.39 10.57 -26.05
CA GLU A 423 -4.36 9.72 -25.35
C GLU A 423 -3.65 8.62 -24.54
N ASN A 424 -2.60 8.01 -25.07
CA ASN A 424 -1.83 7.01 -24.35
C ASN A 424 -0.50 7.49 -23.78
N ASP A 425 -0.14 8.77 -23.96
CA ASP A 425 1.15 9.33 -23.53
C ASP A 425 2.34 8.82 -24.31
N LEU A 426 2.19 8.47 -25.59
CA LEU A 426 3.31 7.92 -26.35
C LEU A 426 3.91 8.98 -27.27
N VAL A 427 5.23 8.95 -27.42
CA VAL A 427 5.93 9.69 -28.46
C VAL A 427 6.81 8.74 -29.26
N LEU A 428 6.70 8.80 -30.58
CA LEU A 428 7.61 8.12 -31.49
C LEU A 428 8.72 9.09 -31.90
N LEU A 429 9.96 8.62 -31.76
CA LEU A 429 11.17 9.35 -32.05
C LEU A 429 11.99 8.61 -33.13
N GLU A 430 12.69 9.36 -33.97
CA GLU A 430 13.60 8.84 -34.98
C GLU A 430 15.06 9.11 -34.60
N ALA A 431 15.86 8.05 -34.54
CA ALA A 431 17.30 8.08 -34.36
C ALA A 431 18.04 8.31 -35.69
N PRO A 432 19.30 8.78 -35.67
CA PRO A 432 20.13 8.96 -36.87
C PRO A 432 20.46 7.63 -37.58
N ASP A 433 20.53 6.54 -36.83
CA ASP A 433 20.92 5.23 -37.32
C ASP A 433 19.89 4.15 -36.99
N VAL A 434 19.94 3.06 -37.76
CA VAL A 434 19.14 1.86 -37.50
C VAL A 434 19.64 1.19 -36.22
N GLN A 435 18.72 0.88 -35.32
CA GLN A 435 18.97 0.24 -34.04
C GLN A 435 19.27 -1.25 -34.26
N SER A 436 20.51 -1.67 -34.02
CA SER A 436 20.94 -3.08 -34.11
C SER A 436 20.37 -3.95 -32.98
N VAL A 437 20.00 -3.31 -31.87
CA VAL A 437 19.44 -3.91 -30.66
C VAL A 437 18.14 -3.17 -30.31
N GLY A 438 17.32 -3.77 -29.44
CA GLY A 438 15.99 -3.25 -29.11
C GLY A 438 14.94 -4.35 -28.99
N ILE A 439 13.71 -3.92 -28.71
CA ILE A 439 12.54 -4.80 -28.71
C ILE A 439 12.19 -5.24 -30.13
N ASP A 440 11.61 -6.42 -30.23
CA ASP A 440 11.01 -6.94 -31.47
C ASP A 440 9.49 -6.78 -31.40
N LEU A 441 8.94 -5.86 -32.18
CA LEU A 441 7.49 -5.60 -32.21
C LEU A 441 6.71 -6.70 -32.96
N ASP A 442 7.37 -7.64 -33.62
CA ASP A 442 6.71 -8.80 -34.25
C ASP A 442 6.65 -10.02 -33.33
N ALA A 443 7.54 -10.10 -32.33
CA ALA A 443 7.55 -11.12 -31.28
C ALA A 443 7.01 -10.55 -29.95
N VAL A 444 5.71 -10.23 -29.92
CA VAL A 444 5.05 -9.65 -28.75
C VAL A 444 4.09 -10.64 -28.08
N ILE A 445 4.03 -10.60 -26.75
CA ILE A 445 3.01 -11.31 -26.00
C ILE A 445 1.68 -10.56 -26.12
N SER A 446 0.64 -11.26 -26.58
CA SER A 446 -0.68 -10.67 -26.81
C SER A 446 -1.52 -10.55 -25.54
N GLU A 447 -1.34 -11.46 -24.58
CA GLU A 447 -2.06 -11.47 -23.31
C GLU A 447 -1.14 -11.88 -22.17
N THR A 448 -1.24 -11.17 -21.04
CA THR A 448 -0.53 -11.52 -19.81
C THR A 448 -1.50 -11.97 -18.73
N PHE A 449 -1.09 -13.00 -17.98
CA PHE A 449 -1.88 -13.53 -16.88
C PHE A 449 -1.53 -12.82 -15.57
N VAL A 450 -2.52 -12.58 -14.72
CA VAL A 450 -2.32 -12.02 -13.39
C VAL A 450 -1.40 -12.94 -12.58
N GLY A 451 -0.32 -12.39 -12.03
CA GLY A 451 0.72 -13.14 -11.32
C GLY A 451 1.92 -13.54 -12.16
N THR A 452 1.90 -13.30 -13.48
CA THR A 452 3.09 -13.51 -14.35
C THR A 452 4.22 -12.61 -13.88
N PHE A 453 5.43 -13.15 -13.75
CA PHE A 453 6.62 -12.38 -13.45
C PHE A 453 7.03 -11.50 -14.62
N LEU A 454 7.47 -10.30 -14.28
CA LEU A 454 7.91 -9.28 -15.21
C LEU A 454 9.27 -8.75 -14.80
N LEU A 455 10.06 -8.37 -15.79
CA LEU A 455 11.36 -7.75 -15.64
C LEU A 455 11.36 -6.39 -16.35
N THR A 456 11.62 -5.33 -15.60
CA THR A 456 11.99 -4.02 -16.15
C THR A 456 13.52 -3.92 -16.11
N PRO A 457 14.19 -3.81 -17.26
CA PRO A 457 15.65 -3.61 -17.30
C PRO A 457 16.02 -2.22 -16.76
N ASP A 458 17.24 -2.07 -16.28
CA ASP A 458 17.80 -0.82 -15.75
C ASP A 458 19.20 -0.65 -16.34
N ASP A 459 19.50 0.49 -16.96
CA ASP A 459 20.72 0.66 -17.75
C ASP A 459 22.03 0.51 -16.94
N ASP A 460 21.96 0.76 -15.63
CA ASP A 460 23.08 0.67 -14.68
C ASP A 460 22.83 -0.34 -13.52
N GLY A 461 21.80 -1.20 -13.63
CA GLY A 461 21.19 -1.89 -12.50
C GLY A 461 21.23 -3.43 -12.53
N ALA A 462 20.29 -4.03 -11.80
CA ALA A 462 19.97 -5.46 -11.88
C ALA A 462 18.51 -5.66 -12.35
N GLY A 463 17.94 -4.60 -12.92
CA GLY A 463 16.52 -4.46 -13.20
C GLY A 463 15.61 -4.50 -11.96
N LEU A 464 14.32 -4.43 -12.25
CA LEU A 464 13.24 -4.56 -11.28
C LEU A 464 12.37 -5.76 -11.65
N VAL A 465 12.17 -6.65 -10.67
CA VAL A 465 11.26 -7.78 -10.79
C VAL A 465 9.91 -7.39 -10.20
N SER A 466 8.83 -7.69 -10.93
CA SER A 466 7.46 -7.44 -10.50
C SER A 466 6.54 -8.56 -10.98
N VAL A 467 5.26 -8.48 -10.63
CA VAL A 467 4.21 -9.35 -11.20
C VAL A 467 3.06 -8.54 -11.78
N VAL A 468 2.38 -9.10 -12.78
CA VAL A 468 1.11 -8.56 -13.28
C VAL A 468 0.09 -8.55 -12.14
N GLY A 469 -0.38 -7.37 -11.74
CA GLY A 469 -1.23 -7.20 -10.57
C GLY A 469 -2.72 -7.40 -10.85
N SER A 470 -3.20 -7.11 -12.05
CA SER A 470 -4.59 -7.39 -12.45
C SER A 470 -4.71 -7.44 -13.96
N SER A 471 -5.87 -7.90 -14.45
CA SER A 471 -6.19 -7.80 -15.87
C SER A 471 -6.12 -6.35 -16.37
N THR A 472 -5.93 -6.22 -17.67
CA THR A 472 -5.92 -4.93 -18.36
C THR A 472 -7.25 -4.20 -18.19
N PHE A 473 -7.19 -2.88 -18.07
CA PHE A 473 -8.36 -2.03 -17.86
C PHE A 473 -8.16 -0.63 -18.46
N ARG A 474 -9.27 0.03 -18.75
CA ARG A 474 -9.25 1.46 -19.13
C ARG A 474 -8.98 2.34 -17.91
N SER A 475 -7.88 3.05 -17.94
CA SER A 475 -7.55 4.03 -16.90
C SER A 475 -8.42 5.26 -17.06
N GLN A 476 -9.31 5.51 -16.10
CA GLN A 476 -10.20 6.66 -16.18
C GLN A 476 -9.45 7.96 -15.98
N LYS A 477 -9.75 8.98 -16.79
CA LYS A 477 -9.35 10.36 -16.47
C LYS A 477 -9.95 10.71 -15.11
N GLU A 478 -9.11 10.89 -14.10
CA GLU A 478 -9.56 11.41 -12.81
C GLU A 478 -10.16 12.79 -13.05
N SER A 479 -11.46 12.96 -12.81
CA SER A 479 -12.03 14.30 -12.62
C SER A 479 -11.47 14.81 -11.28
N ARG A 480 -10.30 15.42 -11.31
CA ARG A 480 -9.78 16.14 -10.14
C ARG A 480 -10.82 17.21 -9.81
N ARG A 481 -11.54 17.05 -8.71
CA ARG A 481 -12.50 18.07 -8.28
C ARG A 481 -11.70 19.27 -7.81
N ALA A 482 -12.06 20.44 -8.34
CA ALA A 482 -11.53 21.68 -7.82
C ALA A 482 -11.99 21.88 -6.38
N VAL A 483 -11.08 22.24 -5.49
CA VAL A 483 -11.39 22.58 -4.10
C VAL A 483 -10.95 24.00 -3.80
N LEU A 484 -11.83 24.68 -3.07
CA LEU A 484 -11.59 26.02 -2.54
C LEU A 484 -10.84 25.96 -1.19
N GLY A 485 -10.90 24.84 -0.48
CA GLY A 485 -10.26 24.68 0.84
C GLY A 485 -11.05 25.32 1.98
N VAL A 486 -12.38 25.22 1.95
CA VAL A 486 -13.28 25.77 2.98
C VAL A 486 -14.27 24.71 3.46
N VAL A 487 -14.74 24.83 4.70
CA VAL A 487 -15.92 24.12 5.20
C VAL A 487 -17.05 25.14 5.32
N PRO A 488 -18.05 25.08 4.42
CA PRO A 488 -19.17 25.99 4.48
C PRO A 488 -20.15 25.57 5.57
N SER A 489 -20.84 26.54 6.17
CA SER A 489 -21.84 26.29 7.20
C SER A 489 -22.98 25.41 6.71
N THR A 490 -23.58 24.68 7.64
CA THR A 490 -24.88 24.02 7.43
C THR A 490 -26.06 24.98 7.59
N TYR A 491 -25.80 26.22 8.01
CA TYR A 491 -26.79 27.29 8.08
C TYR A 491 -27.16 27.80 6.69
N GLU A 492 -28.46 27.85 6.37
CA GLU A 492 -28.97 28.30 5.08
C GLU A 492 -29.93 29.50 5.26
N ASP A 493 -29.54 30.67 4.74
CA ASP A 493 -30.37 31.87 4.66
C ASP A 493 -30.67 32.30 3.21
N ASN A 494 -30.23 31.49 2.23
CA ASN A 494 -30.27 31.75 0.79
C ASN A 494 -29.57 33.04 0.33
N GLN A 495 -28.70 33.63 1.15
CA GLN A 495 -27.94 34.84 0.82
C GLN A 495 -26.50 34.56 0.39
N GLY A 496 -26.08 33.29 0.38
CA GLY A 496 -24.75 32.85 -0.04
C GLY A 496 -24.27 31.65 0.75
N ALA A 497 -23.06 31.19 0.44
CA ALA A 497 -22.40 30.13 1.19
C ALA A 497 -21.53 30.73 2.31
N HIS A 498 -21.98 30.58 3.55
CA HIS A 498 -21.26 31.00 4.75
C HIS A 498 -20.04 30.10 5.01
N LEU A 499 -18.90 30.68 5.39
CA LEU A 499 -17.67 29.91 5.65
C LEU A 499 -17.44 29.74 7.16
N ASP A 500 -17.60 28.50 7.66
CA ASP A 500 -17.34 28.15 9.07
C ASP A 500 -15.86 27.80 9.31
N GLU A 501 -15.20 27.25 8.31
CA GLU A 501 -13.76 26.95 8.36
C GLU A 501 -13.09 27.35 7.04
N VAL A 502 -11.89 27.91 7.16
CA VAL A 502 -10.99 28.15 6.02
C VAL A 502 -9.67 27.46 6.35
N ASN A 503 -9.27 26.49 5.53
CA ASN A 503 -8.02 25.76 5.72
C ASN A 503 -6.82 26.71 5.59
N ASP A 504 -5.90 26.71 6.56
CA ASP A 504 -4.76 27.64 6.60
C ASP A 504 -3.82 27.58 5.39
N ASP A 505 -3.72 26.40 4.75
CA ASP A 505 -2.93 26.21 3.53
C ASP A 505 -3.78 26.18 2.25
N GLY A 506 -5.09 26.40 2.33
CA GLY A 506 -6.01 26.22 1.19
C GLY A 506 -6.07 27.40 0.22
N ALA A 507 -6.55 27.13 -1.00
CA ALA A 507 -6.80 28.14 -2.04
C ALA A 507 -7.52 29.40 -1.54
N ALA A 508 -8.58 29.23 -0.74
CA ALA A 508 -9.34 30.30 -0.10
C ALA A 508 -8.47 31.20 0.78
N LYS A 509 -7.68 30.61 1.69
CA LYS A 509 -6.83 31.37 2.61
C LYS A 509 -5.78 32.18 1.86
N ARG A 510 -5.13 31.57 0.86
CA ARG A 510 -4.12 32.26 0.04
C ARG A 510 -4.71 33.41 -0.78
N ALA A 511 -5.98 33.30 -1.17
CA ALA A 511 -6.72 34.38 -1.82
C ALA A 511 -7.32 35.40 -0.83
N GLY A 512 -7.15 35.20 0.48
CA GLY A 512 -7.56 36.13 1.54
C GLY A 512 -9.01 35.98 2.01
N LEU A 513 -9.64 34.83 1.76
CA LEU A 513 -10.92 34.47 2.35
C LEU A 513 -10.72 34.11 3.83
N LEU A 514 -11.70 34.44 4.67
CA LEU A 514 -11.66 34.27 6.12
C LEU A 514 -12.92 33.53 6.60
N VAL A 515 -12.84 32.96 7.81
CA VAL A 515 -14.00 32.44 8.53
C VAL A 515 -14.97 33.60 8.77
N GLY A 516 -16.26 33.38 8.49
CA GLY A 516 -17.31 34.39 8.54
C GLY A 516 -17.62 35.08 7.21
N ASP A 517 -16.82 34.87 6.15
CA ASP A 517 -17.17 35.37 4.81
C ASP A 517 -18.41 34.66 4.27
N VAL A 518 -19.22 35.38 3.47
CA VAL A 518 -20.38 34.82 2.75
C VAL A 518 -20.12 34.90 1.25
N VAL A 519 -19.91 33.76 0.60
CA VAL A 519 -19.68 33.71 -0.85
C VAL A 519 -21.00 33.87 -1.60
N THR A 520 -21.12 34.91 -2.43
CA THR A 520 -22.35 35.29 -3.14
C THR A 520 -22.28 35.04 -4.65
N LYS A 521 -21.06 35.01 -5.22
CA LYS A 521 -20.85 34.74 -6.65
C LYS A 521 -19.51 34.06 -6.91
N MET A 522 -19.47 33.16 -7.89
CA MET A 522 -18.24 32.58 -8.44
C MET A 522 -18.29 32.67 -9.97
N ASP A 523 -17.37 33.45 -10.55
CA ASP A 523 -17.40 33.94 -11.93
C ASP A 523 -18.76 34.56 -12.28
N ASP A 524 -19.53 33.92 -13.17
CA ASP A 524 -20.87 34.32 -13.57
C ASP A 524 -21.99 33.56 -12.83
N THR A 525 -21.62 32.63 -11.95
CA THR A 525 -22.57 31.80 -11.20
C THR A 525 -22.93 32.46 -9.87
N ILE A 526 -24.22 32.73 -9.67
CA ILE A 526 -24.75 33.21 -8.39
C ILE A 526 -24.77 32.05 -7.40
N ILE A 527 -24.18 32.27 -6.22
CA ILE A 527 -24.16 31.30 -5.13
C ILE A 527 -25.17 31.74 -4.08
N ARG A 528 -26.24 30.96 -3.89
CA ARG A 528 -27.25 31.23 -2.84
C ARG A 528 -27.09 30.30 -1.65
N THR A 529 -26.57 29.10 -1.88
CA THR A 529 -26.43 28.04 -0.90
C THR A 529 -25.05 27.37 -0.99
N GLN A 530 -24.69 26.61 0.06
CA GLN A 530 -23.53 25.71 0.03
C GLN A 530 -23.61 24.72 -1.15
N ASN A 531 -24.80 24.24 -1.49
CA ASN A 531 -25.01 23.28 -2.58
C ASN A 531 -24.73 23.89 -3.96
N ASP A 532 -25.06 25.17 -4.17
CA ASP A 532 -24.72 25.89 -5.41
C ASP A 532 -23.20 26.00 -5.57
N MET A 533 -22.50 26.35 -4.49
CA MET A 533 -21.04 26.41 -4.49
C MET A 533 -20.41 25.04 -4.77
N ARG A 534 -20.91 23.97 -4.13
CA ARG A 534 -20.45 22.59 -4.40
C ARG A 534 -20.70 22.18 -5.85
N ARG A 535 -21.86 22.54 -6.40
CA ARG A 535 -22.21 22.25 -7.81
C ARG A 535 -21.27 22.98 -8.76
N PHE A 536 -21.02 24.27 -8.53
CA PHE A 536 -20.06 25.04 -9.32
C PHE A 536 -18.66 24.41 -9.27
N LEU A 537 -18.11 24.15 -8.08
CA LEU A 537 -16.78 23.55 -7.92
C LEU A 537 -16.66 22.14 -8.52
N SER A 538 -17.77 21.42 -8.69
CA SER A 538 -17.78 20.12 -9.38
C SER A 538 -17.66 20.21 -10.90
N GLN A 539 -17.94 21.39 -11.48
CA GLN A 539 -17.89 21.65 -12.93
C GLN A 539 -16.58 22.32 -13.36
N VAL A 540 -15.79 22.80 -12.39
CA VAL A 540 -14.52 23.48 -12.63
C VAL A 540 -13.36 22.54 -12.32
N GLY A 541 -12.29 22.61 -13.13
CA GLY A 541 -11.07 21.82 -12.95
C GLY A 541 -10.12 22.40 -11.88
N PRO A 542 -9.17 21.59 -11.37
CA PRO A 542 -8.12 22.10 -10.50
C PRO A 542 -7.24 23.10 -11.26
N ASP A 543 -6.49 23.93 -10.55
CA ASP A 543 -5.65 25.02 -11.11
C ASP A 543 -6.41 26.14 -11.84
N ALA A 544 -7.72 25.99 -12.05
CA ALA A 544 -8.57 27.03 -12.58
C ALA A 544 -8.56 28.26 -11.66
N VAL A 545 -8.56 29.44 -12.27
CA VAL A 545 -8.60 30.71 -11.56
C VAL A 545 -10.03 31.25 -11.64
N VAL A 546 -10.70 31.31 -10.50
CA VAL A 546 -12.10 31.74 -10.36
C VAL A 546 -12.18 33.08 -9.65
N MET A 547 -12.99 34.00 -10.18
CA MET A 547 -13.33 35.26 -9.53
C MET A 547 -14.44 35.02 -8.52
N THR A 548 -14.14 35.13 -7.23
CA THR A 548 -15.07 34.86 -6.14
C THR A 548 -15.51 36.17 -5.50
N THR A 549 -16.80 36.48 -5.58
CA THR A 549 -17.42 37.61 -4.87
C THR A 549 -17.98 37.13 -3.54
N LEU A 550 -17.66 37.86 -2.47
CA LEU A 550 -18.05 37.55 -1.11
C LEU A 550 -18.44 38.81 -0.35
N ARG A 551 -19.22 38.63 0.72
CA ARG A 551 -19.57 39.70 1.67
C ARG A 551 -18.84 39.47 2.99
N ARG A 552 -18.21 40.54 3.50
CA ARG A 552 -17.53 40.60 4.80
C ARG A 552 -17.91 41.91 5.49
N ASP A 553 -18.45 41.84 6.70
CA ASP A 553 -18.87 43.02 7.47
C ASP A 553 -19.76 44.01 6.66
N ASP A 554 -20.67 43.45 5.86
CA ASP A 554 -21.57 44.17 4.93
C ASP A 554 -20.91 44.89 3.73
N GLU A 555 -19.61 44.68 3.50
CA GLU A 555 -18.92 45.11 2.29
C GLU A 555 -18.78 43.96 1.27
N GLU A 556 -18.94 44.28 -0.01
CA GLU A 556 -18.73 43.32 -1.10
C GLU A 556 -17.27 43.35 -1.58
N LEU A 557 -16.63 42.18 -1.56
CA LEU A 557 -15.24 41.98 -1.96
C LEU A 557 -15.20 40.98 -3.11
N THR A 558 -14.32 41.22 -4.08
CA THR A 558 -14.03 40.23 -5.13
C THR A 558 -12.58 39.79 -5.05
N LYS A 559 -12.36 38.48 -5.00
CA LYS A 559 -11.05 37.83 -4.87
C LYS A 559 -10.80 36.89 -6.03
N ARG A 560 -9.57 36.90 -6.55
CA ARG A 560 -9.11 35.94 -7.56
C ARG A 560 -8.57 34.70 -6.83
N VAL A 561 -9.21 33.55 -7.02
CA VAL A 561 -8.86 32.30 -6.32
C VAL A 561 -8.38 31.26 -7.32
N LYS A 562 -7.12 30.83 -7.20
CA LYS A 562 -6.61 29.66 -7.95
C LYS A 562 -7.00 28.39 -7.20
N LEU A 563 -7.90 27.60 -7.76
CA LEU A 563 -8.43 26.37 -7.17
C LEU A 563 -7.37 25.26 -7.15
N GLU A 564 -7.49 24.35 -6.20
CA GLU A 564 -6.58 23.22 -6.06
C GLU A 564 -7.27 21.91 -6.42
N SER A 565 -6.51 20.86 -6.68
CA SER A 565 -7.06 19.51 -6.67
C SER A 565 -7.32 19.07 -5.24
N ASN A 566 -8.41 18.33 -4.99
CA ASN A 566 -8.52 17.51 -3.79
C ASN A 566 -7.51 16.34 -3.85
N SER A 567 -6.20 16.63 -3.91
CA SER A 567 -5.26 15.71 -3.34
C SER A 567 -5.61 15.72 -1.86
N SER A 568 -6.13 14.59 -1.38
CA SER A 568 -6.10 14.27 0.05
C SER A 568 -4.79 14.82 0.61
N ARG A 569 -4.87 15.75 1.58
CA ARG A 569 -3.71 16.23 2.33
C ARG A 569 -2.76 15.05 2.48
N ALA A 570 -1.57 15.16 1.88
CA ALA A 570 -0.53 14.13 1.85
C ALA A 570 0.06 13.92 3.25
N SER A 571 -0.77 13.44 4.19
CA SER A 571 -0.36 13.11 5.54
C SER A 571 0.08 11.65 5.62
N HIS A 572 -0.37 10.80 4.70
CA HIS A 572 0.01 9.39 4.66
C HIS A 572 1.39 9.22 4.03
N VAL A 573 2.20 8.30 4.57
CA VAL A 573 3.57 8.03 4.07
C VAL A 573 3.54 7.63 2.59
N ALA A 574 2.49 6.94 2.14
CA ALA A 574 2.30 6.54 0.75
C ALA A 574 2.16 7.71 -0.24
N ASP A 575 1.87 8.92 0.23
CA ASP A 575 1.73 10.10 -0.63
C ASP A 575 3.03 10.92 -0.72
N ARG A 576 4.09 10.53 -0.01
CA ARG A 576 5.39 11.22 -0.01
C ARG A 576 6.38 10.68 -1.05
N MET A 577 5.88 9.98 -2.07
CA MET A 577 6.70 9.46 -3.16
C MET A 577 6.48 10.24 -4.45
N ASP A 578 7.49 10.22 -5.33
CA ASP A 578 7.42 10.84 -6.65
C ASP A 578 6.49 10.02 -7.54
N LYS A 579 5.44 10.66 -8.07
CA LYS A 579 4.45 10.04 -8.97
C LYS A 579 4.64 10.59 -10.37
N SER A 580 4.28 9.81 -11.40
CA SER A 580 4.24 10.35 -12.76
C SER A 580 3.23 11.52 -12.84
N SER A 581 3.62 12.56 -13.59
CA SER A 581 2.81 13.76 -13.82
C SER A 581 1.47 13.40 -14.48
N ARG A 582 1.55 12.61 -15.56
CA ARG A 582 0.43 11.93 -16.20
C ARG A 582 0.42 10.45 -15.81
N ARG A 583 -0.65 10.06 -15.11
CA ARG A 583 -0.78 8.75 -14.44
C ARG A 583 -2.14 8.09 -14.62
N VAL A 584 -3.05 8.76 -15.33
CA VAL A 584 -4.42 8.30 -15.55
C VAL A 584 -4.90 8.71 -16.93
N GLY A 585 -5.98 8.08 -17.40
CA GLY A 585 -6.63 8.46 -18.66
C GLY A 585 -6.19 7.65 -19.87
N PHE A 586 -5.34 6.64 -19.67
CA PHE A 586 -4.90 5.72 -20.72
C PHE A 586 -6.05 4.85 -21.22
N ARG A 587 -6.06 4.54 -22.52
CA ARG A 587 -7.10 3.70 -23.15
C ARG A 587 -7.12 2.30 -22.55
N GLU A 588 -5.94 1.71 -22.39
CA GLU A 588 -5.79 0.35 -21.90
C GLU A 588 -4.43 0.17 -21.21
N VAL A 589 -4.43 -0.21 -19.94
CA VAL A 589 -3.21 -0.46 -19.14
C VAL A 589 -3.44 -1.63 -18.19
N PHE A 590 -2.36 -2.31 -17.79
CA PHE A 590 -2.39 -3.25 -16.67
C PHE A 590 -1.45 -2.77 -15.56
N PRO A 591 -1.74 -3.08 -14.29
CA PRO A 591 -0.88 -2.73 -13.18
C PRO A 591 0.16 -3.81 -12.93
N HIS A 592 1.32 -3.41 -12.43
CA HIS A 592 2.33 -4.29 -11.84
C HIS A 592 2.96 -3.59 -10.63
N ASP A 593 3.72 -4.33 -9.82
CA ASP A 593 4.25 -3.86 -8.53
C ASP A 593 5.73 -3.46 -8.55
N ALA A 594 6.31 -3.17 -9.73
CA ALA A 594 7.67 -2.64 -9.80
C ALA A 594 7.77 -1.25 -9.16
N ASP A 595 8.81 -1.03 -8.36
CA ASP A 595 9.12 0.24 -7.69
C ASP A 595 9.80 1.25 -8.65
N LEU A 596 9.20 1.47 -9.83
CA LEU A 596 9.71 2.36 -10.88
C LEU A 596 9.80 3.80 -10.41
N LYS A 597 10.85 4.54 -10.75
CA LYS A 597 10.83 6.01 -10.71
C LYS A 597 10.00 6.56 -11.88
N PRO A 598 9.50 7.81 -11.79
CA PRO A 598 8.85 8.45 -12.92
C PRO A 598 9.72 8.57 -14.17
N SER A 599 11.05 8.64 -14.04
CA SER A 599 12.03 8.64 -15.13
C SER A 599 12.09 7.31 -15.88
N ASP A 600 11.74 6.21 -15.22
CA ASP A 600 11.82 4.86 -15.79
C ASP A 600 10.55 4.55 -16.62
N CYS A 601 9.52 5.40 -16.51
CA CYS A 601 8.25 5.30 -17.21
C CYS A 601 8.40 5.74 -18.68
N GLY A 602 8.90 4.83 -19.49
CA GLY A 602 9.12 4.93 -20.94
C GLY A 602 10.04 3.80 -21.44
N GLY A 603 10.63 3.04 -20.51
CA GLY A 603 11.34 1.82 -20.77
C GLY A 603 10.45 0.59 -21.03
N PRO A 604 11.05 -0.47 -21.59
CA PRO A 604 10.36 -1.71 -21.92
C PRO A 604 10.10 -2.58 -20.68
N LEU A 605 9.13 -3.49 -20.82
CA LEU A 605 8.77 -4.48 -19.83
C LEU A 605 8.73 -5.85 -20.51
N PHE A 606 9.38 -6.84 -19.90
CA PHE A 606 9.51 -8.20 -20.41
C PHE A 606 8.96 -9.22 -19.43
N ASP A 607 8.69 -10.44 -19.90
CA ASP A 607 8.51 -11.59 -19.03
C ASP A 607 9.87 -12.25 -18.70
N LEU A 608 9.85 -13.37 -17.96
CA LEU A 608 11.08 -14.10 -17.63
C LEU A 608 11.66 -14.94 -18.78
N THR A 609 10.96 -15.04 -19.92
CA THR A 609 11.50 -15.66 -21.15
C THR A 609 12.25 -14.65 -22.02
N GLY A 610 12.14 -13.35 -21.70
CA GLY A 610 12.72 -12.24 -22.44
C GLY A 610 11.82 -11.72 -23.56
N GLU A 611 10.55 -12.15 -23.60
CA GLU A 611 9.57 -11.65 -24.56
C GLU A 611 9.00 -10.31 -24.13
N PHE A 612 8.77 -9.42 -25.09
CA PHE A 612 8.28 -8.07 -24.84
C PHE A 612 6.78 -8.10 -24.48
N VAL A 613 6.47 -7.56 -23.31
CA VAL A 613 5.12 -7.54 -22.73
C VAL A 613 4.46 -6.17 -22.88
N GLY A 614 5.22 -5.09 -22.78
CA GLY A 614 4.66 -3.75 -22.81
C GLY A 614 5.63 -2.63 -22.45
N LEU A 615 5.08 -1.42 -22.35
CA LEU A 615 5.85 -0.21 -22.04
C LEU A 615 5.43 0.33 -20.67
N ASN A 616 6.38 0.53 -19.77
CA ASN A 616 6.12 1.20 -18.49
C ASN A 616 5.66 2.64 -18.74
N ILE A 617 4.44 3.00 -18.35
CA ILE A 617 3.84 4.30 -18.73
C ILE A 617 3.58 5.22 -17.55
N ALA A 618 3.38 4.69 -16.33
CA ALA A 618 3.17 5.55 -15.17
C ALA A 618 3.44 4.87 -13.83
N ARG A 619 4.17 5.56 -12.96
CA ARG A 619 4.17 5.29 -11.52
C ARG A 619 2.93 5.93 -10.90
N TYR A 620 1.90 5.13 -10.65
CA TYR A 620 0.57 5.59 -10.23
C TYR A 620 0.49 5.84 -8.71
N SER A 621 0.98 4.90 -7.91
CA SER A 621 0.96 4.96 -6.45
C SER A 621 2.24 4.38 -5.86
N ARG A 622 2.30 4.32 -4.51
CA ARG A 622 3.42 3.70 -3.76
C ARG A 622 3.86 2.37 -4.34
N VAL A 623 2.92 1.58 -4.83
CA VAL A 623 3.13 0.16 -5.14
C VAL A 623 2.53 -0.25 -6.48
N ARG A 624 1.94 0.68 -7.23
CA ARG A 624 1.35 0.42 -8.54
C ARG A 624 2.05 1.25 -9.58
N SER A 625 2.62 0.53 -10.53
CA SER A 625 3.06 1.03 -11.82
C SER A 625 2.10 0.51 -12.89
N PHE A 626 1.86 1.29 -13.92
CA PHE A 626 1.05 0.91 -15.07
C PHE A 626 1.94 0.73 -16.28
N ALA A 627 1.65 -0.31 -17.04
CA ALA A 627 2.24 -0.55 -18.34
C ALA A 627 1.16 -0.56 -19.43
N LEU A 628 1.50 -0.03 -20.60
CA LEU A 628 0.74 -0.18 -21.83
C LEU A 628 1.03 -1.57 -22.42
N PRO A 629 0.03 -2.35 -22.85
CA PRO A 629 0.24 -3.61 -23.55
C PRO A 629 1.08 -3.43 -24.82
N ALA A 630 1.90 -4.44 -25.14
CA ALA A 630 2.69 -4.45 -26.37
C ALA A 630 1.84 -4.31 -27.65
N SER A 631 0.60 -4.80 -27.63
CA SER A 631 -0.36 -4.66 -28.73
C SER A 631 -0.72 -3.20 -29.04
N GLU A 632 -1.01 -2.39 -28.01
CA GLU A 632 -1.31 -0.95 -28.15
C GLU A 632 -0.07 -0.19 -28.68
N LEU A 633 1.13 -0.55 -28.19
CA LEU A 633 2.38 0.04 -28.70
C LEU A 633 2.62 -0.30 -30.18
N LYS A 634 2.43 -1.57 -30.55
CA LYS A 634 2.59 -2.04 -31.93
C LYS A 634 1.67 -1.28 -32.87
N GLU A 635 0.40 -1.13 -32.50
CA GLU A 635 -0.58 -0.38 -33.30
C GLU A 635 -0.14 1.08 -33.49
N PHE A 636 0.29 1.76 -32.43
CA PHE A 636 0.77 3.14 -32.49
C PHE A 636 1.98 3.28 -33.44
N VAL A 637 3.01 2.45 -33.28
CA VAL A 637 4.23 2.52 -34.10
C VAL A 637 3.92 2.26 -35.57
N GLN A 638 3.09 1.26 -35.88
CA GLN A 638 2.71 0.94 -37.26
C GLN A 638 1.94 2.09 -37.93
N GLN A 639 0.98 2.68 -37.21
CA GLN A 639 0.22 3.82 -37.72
C GLN A 639 1.13 5.03 -37.97
N ALA A 640 2.00 5.37 -37.01
CA ALA A 640 2.93 6.49 -37.16
C ALA A 640 3.94 6.28 -38.31
N ALA A 641 4.53 5.09 -38.42
CA ALA A 641 5.48 4.76 -39.49
C ALA A 641 4.84 4.81 -40.89
N SER A 642 3.57 4.39 -41.01
CA SER A 642 2.84 4.46 -42.28
C SER A 642 2.58 5.92 -42.70
N LYS A 643 2.19 6.79 -41.77
CA LYS A 643 2.00 8.23 -42.02
C LYS A 643 3.30 8.90 -42.45
N ALA A 644 4.40 8.64 -41.74
CA ALA A 644 5.71 9.19 -42.08
C ALA A 644 6.16 8.79 -43.50
N SER A 645 5.90 7.54 -43.91
CA SER A 645 6.21 7.06 -45.26
C SER A 645 5.36 7.75 -46.34
N SER A 646 4.08 8.01 -46.07
CA SER A 646 3.17 8.69 -47.02
C SER A 646 3.39 10.20 -47.18
N THR A 647 4.17 10.82 -46.30
CA THR A 647 4.45 12.27 -46.35
C THR A 647 5.73 12.59 -47.15
N ASN A 648 6.50 11.54 -47.51
CA ASN A 648 7.73 11.62 -48.32
C ASN A 648 7.52 11.19 -49.79
N GLU A 649 6.30 10.83 -50.18
CA GLU A 649 5.84 10.71 -51.58
C GLU A 649 5.08 11.98 -51.99
#